data_AF-A0A7X3XD55-F1
#
_entry.id   AF-A0A7X3XD55-F1
#
_cell.length_a   1.000
_cell.length_b   1.000
_cell.length_c   1.000
_cell.angle_alpha   90.00
_cell.angle_beta   90.00
_cell.angle_gamma   90.00
#
_symmetry.space_group_name_H-M   'P 1'
#
loop_
_entity.id
_entity.type
_entity.pdbx_description
1 polymer ?
#
loop_
_entity_poly.entity_id
_entity_poly.type
_entity_poly.pdbx_seq_one_letter_code
_entity_poly.pdbx_strand_id
1 'polypeptide(L)'
;MTERTGIDTTVAPLVGALPPQCQRDLDGLRAFVRRAIGDGKPAAAVPVTEVKEVLLTGATGFVGRFVLRDLLCMEGDLVVHCLVRATDGEHGLHHLRAALEEAEIWEQAFAARIRVVAGDIGEPRLGLSQAAFDDLARRIDAVHHFAAEVSLSTSYSAIRKTNALSMHNVLGLCLHTRLKHLFHASTMGVFPQYFCDFANEFAGRSIEHQGQPDVAEMKRMFPLSLGGYSWSKLVAEQSVLFAHQAGLPVGVFRLPLTSRSTTGYTQPSDTSVRLYAAVADVKMMPGGFSFQRQNHTVDTLSRICTAIASNPERQFTLYHCCNANPVPHDIELADFGLYLREVPYDTFKRACQARGESSPLHGYWALFEKFAPYWFSPSKALTDLPVSVRALREDCPFSIEWPGILTMFRRTNDWIRAHRDQWPFELPQPRIDYDHLMTRAEHYAERFGAPFAETYPEWLRDGLARLVEALQAPEACLLQAKRAVVVSDLSASLRNNAKLTGERVRHPEIGRERIVRPVFIVGVNRTGTTFLHRLLARDPRFWTLRTYELAEPMVPGGDYARAWTDADIRRAQLRDVFVAAGFFESFVGAHHLDVDEPEEDLPLLRHTFRSWSNTNIYLVPGYGRWLSAAGSHPAYGYHRRAIQHFTWQRHMQQPGREAQWLLKAPVHLMELEALIGAYPDACFIQTHREPREFTGSWVSLIEQLRARSTEPTPRSVLGAEQLAHMSSMLERAVHFRETHPELEHRWMDVNYVDLTEDPFEVVRRIYQHFGWTLEQAALDAMEEWQFQQGEKRRTEKRHRYDLKDYGLTPEAVNSAFKRYRDFITTRGIRTSRA
;
A
#
# COMPACT_ATOMS: atom_id res chain seq x y z
N MET A 1 0.86 -32.37 18.16
CA MET A 1 -0.04 -32.20 19.32
C MET A 1 0.74 -31.48 20.41
N THR A 2 0.78 -30.15 20.32
CA THR A 2 1.34 -29.28 21.34
C THR A 2 0.27 -29.03 22.40
N GLU A 3 0.62 -29.21 23.67
CA GLU A 3 -0.22 -28.92 24.83
C GLU A 3 -0.81 -27.50 24.73
N ARG A 4 -2.14 -27.42 24.60
CA ARG A 4 -2.88 -26.15 24.64
C ARG A 4 -2.86 -25.64 26.08
N THR A 5 -1.88 -24.80 26.40
CA THR A 5 -1.88 -23.98 27.63
C THR A 5 -3.17 -23.14 27.67
N GLY A 6 -3.87 -23.13 28.80
CA GLY A 6 -5.21 -22.54 28.98
C GLY A 6 -5.38 -21.17 28.32
N ILE A 7 -6.20 -21.12 27.27
CA ILE A 7 -6.50 -19.89 26.53
C ILE A 7 -7.56 -19.12 27.33
N ASP A 8 -7.20 -17.94 27.83
CA ASP A 8 -8.15 -17.01 28.45
C ASP A 8 -9.08 -16.44 27.38
N THR A 9 -10.26 -17.05 27.24
CA THR A 9 -11.33 -16.65 26.33
C THR A 9 -12.44 -15.87 27.05
N THR A 10 -12.20 -15.43 28.30
CA THR A 10 -13.23 -14.73 29.06
C THR A 10 -13.35 -13.27 28.67
N VAL A 11 -14.58 -12.78 28.58
CA VAL A 11 -14.86 -11.35 28.38
C VAL A 11 -14.73 -10.64 29.72
N ALA A 12 -13.90 -9.60 29.78
CA ALA A 12 -13.76 -8.79 30.98
C ALA A 12 -15.12 -8.17 31.38
N PRO A 13 -15.43 -8.02 32.68
CA PRO A 13 -16.65 -7.34 33.10
C PRO A 13 -16.56 -5.84 32.79
N LEU A 14 -17.71 -5.22 32.49
CA LEU A 14 -17.79 -3.76 32.39
C LEU A 14 -17.64 -3.14 33.78
N VAL A 15 -16.68 -2.23 33.95
CA VAL A 15 -16.42 -1.54 35.22
C VAL A 15 -17.01 -0.13 35.20
N GLY A 16 -17.72 0.23 36.26
CA GLY A 16 -18.34 1.54 36.44
C GLY A 16 -19.83 1.59 36.11
N ALA A 17 -20.49 2.68 36.51
CA ALA A 17 -21.93 2.86 36.33
C ALA A 17 -22.24 3.61 35.03
N LEU A 18 -23.12 3.07 34.17
CA LEU A 18 -23.58 3.77 32.97
C LEU A 18 -24.32 5.08 33.31
N PRO A 19 -24.42 6.04 32.38
CA PRO A 19 -25.35 7.16 32.53
C PRO A 19 -26.78 6.66 32.79
N PRO A 20 -27.59 7.34 33.64
CA PRO A 20 -28.89 6.81 34.07
C PRO A 20 -29.82 6.38 32.94
N GLN A 21 -29.81 7.12 31.82
CA GLN A 21 -30.61 6.80 30.66
C GLN A 21 -30.12 5.54 29.93
N CYS A 22 -28.81 5.37 29.75
CA CYS A 22 -28.22 4.16 29.19
C CYS A 22 -28.45 2.94 30.10
N GLN A 23 -28.34 3.13 31.41
CA GLN A 23 -28.58 2.08 32.40
C GLN A 23 -30.03 1.57 32.34
N ARG A 24 -31.02 2.47 32.31
CA ARG A 24 -32.44 2.10 32.17
C ARG A 24 -32.71 1.27 30.92
N ASP A 25 -32.09 1.63 29.81
CA ASP A 25 -32.28 0.92 28.54
C ASP A 25 -31.67 -0.48 28.59
N LEU A 26 -30.46 -0.59 29.14
CA LEU A 26 -29.80 -1.88 29.34
C LEU A 26 -30.60 -2.77 30.30
N ASP A 27 -31.12 -2.22 31.40
CA ASP A 27 -31.91 -2.97 32.37
C ASP A 27 -33.23 -3.46 31.76
N GLY A 28 -33.87 -2.64 30.92
CA GLY A 28 -35.04 -3.05 30.13
C GLY A 28 -34.73 -4.22 29.20
N LEU A 29 -33.61 -4.18 28.47
CA LEU A 29 -33.16 -5.27 27.60
C LEU A 29 -32.80 -6.53 28.39
N ARG A 30 -32.11 -6.41 29.54
CA ARG A 30 -31.79 -7.54 30.42
C ARG A 30 -33.05 -8.19 30.99
N ALA A 31 -34.03 -7.38 31.43
CA ALA A 31 -35.31 -7.88 31.90
C ALA A 31 -36.07 -8.63 30.80
N PHE A 32 -36.01 -8.13 29.56
CA PHE A 32 -36.56 -8.82 28.40
C PHE A 32 -35.89 -10.17 28.15
N VAL A 33 -34.55 -10.23 28.11
CA VAL A 33 -33.79 -11.49 27.91
C VAL A 33 -34.13 -12.52 29.00
N ARG A 34 -34.20 -12.10 30.27
CA ARG A 34 -34.59 -12.98 31.38
C ARG A 34 -35.98 -13.60 31.18
N ARG A 35 -36.97 -12.78 30.79
CA ARG A 35 -38.33 -13.27 30.51
C ARG A 35 -38.34 -14.23 29.32
N ALA A 36 -37.73 -13.85 28.21
CA ALA A 36 -37.70 -14.66 26.99
C ALA A 36 -37.09 -16.06 27.21
N ILE A 37 -36.08 -16.17 28.08
CA ILE A 37 -35.47 -17.47 28.41
C ILE A 37 -36.29 -18.23 29.46
N GLY A 38 -36.86 -17.53 30.44
CA GLY A 38 -37.67 -18.11 31.51
C GLY A 38 -39.00 -18.70 31.05
N ASP A 39 -39.67 -18.06 30.09
CA ASP A 39 -41.04 -18.40 29.67
C ASP A 39 -41.14 -19.65 28.78
N GLY A 40 -40.03 -20.20 28.27
CA GLY A 40 -40.12 -21.35 27.35
C GLY A 40 -38.85 -22.11 26.99
N LYS A 41 -37.68 -21.83 27.59
CA LYS A 41 -36.36 -22.46 27.28
C LYS A 41 -36.19 -22.79 25.78
N PRO A 42 -35.73 -21.84 24.95
CA PRO A 42 -35.57 -22.06 23.51
C PRO A 42 -34.68 -23.28 23.22
N ALA A 43 -34.99 -23.99 22.14
CA ALA A 43 -34.12 -25.07 21.66
C ALA A 43 -32.72 -24.53 21.33
N ALA A 44 -31.70 -25.39 21.42
CA ALA A 44 -30.32 -25.01 21.10
C ALA A 44 -30.18 -24.53 19.64
N ALA A 45 -29.23 -23.64 19.39
CA ALA A 45 -28.89 -23.24 18.04
C ALA A 45 -28.33 -24.43 17.26
N VAL A 46 -28.53 -24.44 15.95
CA VAL A 46 -27.84 -25.41 15.09
C VAL A 46 -26.33 -25.16 15.11
N PRO A 47 -25.51 -26.19 14.88
CA PRO A 47 -24.08 -25.99 14.62
C PRO A 47 -23.86 -24.96 13.51
N VAL A 48 -22.82 -24.15 13.62
CA VAL A 48 -22.55 -23.10 12.62
C VAL A 48 -22.30 -23.67 11.21
N THR A 49 -21.78 -24.89 11.13
CA THR A 49 -21.57 -25.65 9.88
C THR A 49 -22.86 -26.10 9.21
N GLU A 50 -23.99 -26.04 9.91
CA GLU A 50 -25.31 -26.44 9.40
C GLU A 50 -26.23 -25.24 9.12
N VAL A 51 -25.73 -24.01 9.30
CA VAL A 51 -26.48 -22.78 9.01
C VAL A 51 -26.80 -22.71 7.52
N LYS A 52 -28.08 -22.58 7.18
CA LYS A 52 -28.58 -22.50 5.79
C LYS A 52 -29.29 -21.20 5.47
N GLU A 53 -29.98 -20.62 6.44
CA GLU A 53 -30.70 -19.37 6.24
C GLU A 53 -30.33 -18.34 7.32
N VAL A 54 -29.99 -17.13 6.90
CA VAL A 54 -29.55 -16.07 7.82
C VAL A 54 -30.33 -14.78 7.60
N LEU A 55 -30.55 -14.02 8.67
CA LEU A 55 -31.07 -12.66 8.57
C LEU A 55 -29.91 -11.66 8.63
N LEU A 56 -29.80 -10.78 7.63
CA LEU A 56 -28.93 -9.62 7.62
C LEU A 56 -29.73 -8.35 7.80
N THR A 57 -29.38 -7.57 8.83
CA THR A 57 -29.90 -6.19 8.99
C THR A 57 -28.86 -5.19 8.51
N GLY A 58 -29.30 -4.09 7.90
CA GLY A 58 -28.40 -3.01 7.46
C GLY A 58 -27.71 -3.30 6.12
N ALA A 59 -28.26 -4.20 5.32
CA ALA A 59 -27.70 -4.64 4.03
C ALA A 59 -27.53 -3.51 2.99
N THR A 60 -28.27 -2.40 3.11
CA THR A 60 -28.09 -1.21 2.25
C THR A 60 -27.06 -0.21 2.80
N GLY A 61 -26.62 -0.39 4.05
CA GLY A 61 -25.62 0.48 4.68
C GLY A 61 -24.21 0.26 4.12
N PHE A 62 -23.28 1.13 4.53
CA PHE A 62 -21.90 1.10 4.04
C PHE A 62 -21.21 -0.25 4.31
N VAL A 63 -21.27 -0.78 5.54
CA VAL A 63 -20.64 -2.07 5.87
C VAL A 63 -21.53 -3.26 5.47
N GLY A 64 -22.83 -3.15 5.71
CA GLY A 64 -23.76 -4.28 5.51
C GLY A 64 -23.85 -4.76 4.06
N ARG A 65 -23.65 -3.89 3.06
CA ARG A 65 -23.63 -4.31 1.65
C ARG A 65 -22.46 -5.24 1.30
N PHE A 66 -21.30 -5.03 1.92
CA PHE A 66 -20.15 -5.91 1.74
C PHE A 66 -20.31 -7.21 2.52
N VAL A 67 -20.93 -7.17 3.71
CA VAL A 67 -21.33 -8.38 4.45
C VAL A 67 -22.32 -9.22 3.64
N LEU A 68 -23.32 -8.60 3.00
CA LEU A 68 -24.24 -9.29 2.10
C LEU A 68 -23.47 -9.99 0.98
N ARG A 69 -22.62 -9.25 0.26
CA ARG A 69 -21.78 -9.79 -0.81
C ARG A 69 -20.93 -10.95 -0.32
N ASP A 70 -20.26 -10.83 0.83
CA ASP A 70 -19.39 -11.89 1.34
C ASP A 70 -20.16 -13.14 1.78
N LEU A 71 -21.35 -12.99 2.39
CA LEU A 71 -22.24 -14.12 2.70
C LEU A 71 -22.70 -14.83 1.43
N LEU A 72 -22.97 -14.08 0.37
CA LEU A 72 -23.34 -14.64 -0.93
C LEU A 72 -22.12 -15.27 -1.64
N CYS A 73 -20.90 -14.76 -1.46
CA CYS A 73 -19.72 -15.37 -2.06
C CYS A 73 -19.27 -16.67 -1.37
N MET A 74 -19.84 -17.02 -0.21
CA MET A 74 -19.56 -18.31 0.44
C MET A 74 -20.04 -19.49 -0.40
N GLU A 75 -19.29 -20.60 -0.32
CA GLU A 75 -19.68 -21.86 -0.93
C GLU A 75 -20.96 -22.42 -0.28
N GLY A 76 -21.83 -23.00 -1.11
CA GLY A 76 -23.08 -23.62 -0.68
C GLY A 76 -24.34 -22.80 -0.95
N ASP A 77 -25.47 -23.33 -0.46
CA ASP A 77 -26.82 -22.82 -0.76
C ASP A 77 -27.34 -21.83 0.29
N LEU A 78 -26.47 -21.03 0.91
CA LEU A 78 -26.85 -20.07 1.95
C LEU A 78 -27.87 -19.05 1.40
N VAL A 79 -29.02 -18.94 2.07
CA VAL A 79 -30.06 -17.95 1.76
C VAL A 79 -29.96 -16.78 2.73
N VAL A 80 -29.90 -15.55 2.19
CA VAL A 80 -29.79 -14.33 2.99
C VAL A 80 -31.10 -13.57 2.97
N HIS A 81 -31.78 -13.57 4.11
CA HIS A 81 -32.94 -12.72 4.39
C HIS A 81 -32.45 -11.32 4.72
N CYS A 82 -32.76 -10.32 3.90
CA CYS A 82 -32.34 -8.94 4.09
C CYS A 82 -33.50 -8.13 4.65
N LEU A 83 -33.36 -7.62 5.88
CA LEU A 83 -34.32 -6.67 6.45
C LEU A 83 -34.10 -5.29 5.81
N VAL A 84 -35.08 -4.83 5.04
CA VAL A 84 -35.03 -3.56 4.30
C VAL A 84 -36.29 -2.75 4.59
N ARG A 85 -36.11 -1.45 4.86
CA ARG A 85 -37.22 -0.51 4.93
C ARG A 85 -37.76 -0.28 3.52
N ALA A 86 -38.81 -1.00 3.17
CA ALA A 86 -39.44 -1.00 1.86
C ALA A 86 -40.95 -1.26 1.99
N THR A 87 -41.70 -0.98 0.93
CA THR A 87 -43.14 -1.24 0.86
C THR A 87 -43.46 -2.73 0.66
N ASP A 88 -42.57 -3.43 -0.04
CA ASP A 88 -42.72 -4.83 -0.43
C ASP A 88 -41.35 -5.43 -0.82
N GLY A 89 -41.35 -6.70 -1.22
CA GLY A 89 -40.15 -7.45 -1.58
C GLY A 89 -39.44 -6.95 -2.85
N GLU A 90 -40.19 -6.53 -3.87
CA GLU A 90 -39.65 -6.01 -5.13
C GLU A 90 -38.93 -4.68 -4.89
N HIS A 91 -39.60 -3.76 -4.17
CA HIS A 91 -39.02 -2.48 -3.79
C HIS A 91 -37.77 -2.66 -2.94
N GLY A 92 -37.77 -3.58 -1.97
CA GLY A 92 -36.57 -3.85 -1.17
C GLY A 92 -35.43 -4.47 -1.97
N LEU A 93 -35.71 -5.34 -2.94
CA LEU A 93 -34.69 -5.93 -3.81
C LEU A 93 -34.06 -4.86 -4.69
N HIS A 94 -34.86 -3.93 -5.21
CA HIS A 94 -34.37 -2.76 -5.95
C HIS A 94 -33.38 -1.93 -5.12
N HIS A 95 -33.71 -1.62 -3.85
CA HIS A 95 -32.81 -0.89 -2.94
C HIS A 95 -31.49 -1.62 -2.68
N LEU A 96 -31.55 -2.95 -2.47
CA LEU A 96 -30.35 -3.76 -2.27
C LEU A 96 -29.46 -3.76 -3.50
N ARG A 97 -30.07 -3.98 -4.67
CA ARG A 97 -29.37 -3.98 -5.95
C ARG A 97 -28.70 -2.63 -6.20
N ALA A 98 -29.43 -1.53 -6.05
CA ALA A 98 -28.89 -0.18 -6.22
C ALA A 98 -27.69 0.09 -5.29
N ALA A 99 -27.77 -0.32 -4.02
CA ALA A 99 -26.67 -0.16 -3.06
C ALA A 99 -25.42 -1.00 -3.42
N LEU A 100 -25.61 -2.21 -3.96
CA LEU A 100 -24.49 -3.05 -4.40
C LEU A 100 -23.91 -2.58 -5.75
N GLU A 101 -24.73 -2.08 -6.66
CA GLU A 101 -24.29 -1.49 -7.93
C GLU A 101 -23.51 -0.18 -7.71
N GLU A 102 -23.95 0.68 -6.77
CA GLU A 102 -23.23 1.90 -6.36
C GLU A 102 -21.80 1.60 -5.87
N ALA A 103 -21.62 0.46 -5.20
CA ALA A 103 -20.32 0.01 -4.70
C ALA A 103 -19.58 -0.92 -5.69
N GLU A 104 -20.10 -1.11 -6.90
CA GLU A 104 -19.54 -1.98 -7.95
C GLU A 104 -19.36 -3.46 -7.52
N ILE A 105 -20.28 -3.97 -6.69
CA ILE A 105 -20.24 -5.32 -6.11
C ILE A 105 -21.51 -6.15 -6.35
N TRP A 106 -22.37 -5.75 -7.28
CA TRP A 106 -23.55 -6.55 -7.66
C TRP A 106 -23.21 -7.62 -8.69
N GLU A 107 -23.66 -8.85 -8.46
CA GLU A 107 -23.64 -9.94 -9.44
C GLU A 107 -25.05 -10.49 -9.64
N GLN A 108 -25.42 -10.77 -10.89
CA GLN A 108 -26.78 -11.23 -11.21
C GLN A 108 -27.17 -12.54 -10.50
N ALA A 109 -26.18 -13.40 -10.21
CA ALA A 109 -26.37 -14.65 -9.48
C ALA A 109 -26.83 -14.46 -8.02
N PHE A 110 -26.58 -13.28 -7.42
CA PHE A 110 -26.98 -12.99 -6.04
C PHE A 110 -28.48 -12.96 -5.84
N ALA A 111 -29.24 -12.51 -6.83
CA ALA A 111 -30.69 -12.35 -6.73
C ALA A 111 -31.42 -13.64 -6.30
N ALA A 112 -30.95 -14.81 -6.75
CA ALA A 112 -31.58 -16.10 -6.44
C ALA A 112 -31.51 -16.48 -4.96
N ARG A 113 -30.50 -15.98 -4.22
CA ARG A 113 -30.24 -16.29 -2.80
C ARG A 113 -30.63 -15.17 -1.84
N ILE A 114 -31.11 -14.04 -2.34
CA ILE A 114 -31.63 -12.95 -1.53
C ILE A 114 -33.14 -13.16 -1.30
N ARG A 115 -33.58 -13.01 -0.05
CA ARG A 115 -34.99 -12.92 0.33
C ARG A 115 -35.21 -11.60 1.04
N VAL A 116 -36.11 -10.78 0.54
CA VAL A 116 -36.37 -9.47 1.14
C VAL A 116 -37.39 -9.60 2.24
N VAL A 117 -37.05 -9.07 3.42
CA VAL A 117 -37.96 -8.88 4.53
C VAL A 117 -38.26 -7.38 4.62
N ALA A 118 -39.42 -6.98 4.11
CA ALA A 118 -39.87 -5.59 4.18
C ALA A 118 -40.27 -5.27 5.63
N GLY A 119 -39.47 -4.45 6.31
CA GLY A 119 -39.66 -4.17 7.74
C GLY A 119 -38.69 -3.13 8.29
N ASP A 120 -38.83 -2.82 9.57
CA ASP A 120 -38.01 -1.84 10.28
C ASP A 120 -37.56 -2.40 11.64
N ILE A 121 -36.26 -2.36 11.88
CA ILE A 121 -35.65 -2.88 13.10
C ILE A 121 -36.08 -2.12 14.37
N GLY A 122 -36.48 -0.86 14.22
CA GLY A 122 -36.99 -0.01 15.30
C GLY A 122 -38.44 -0.27 15.68
N GLU A 123 -39.17 -1.05 14.88
CA GLU A 123 -40.59 -1.36 15.11
C GLU A 123 -40.77 -2.75 15.74
N PRO A 124 -41.81 -2.97 16.59
CA PRO A 124 -42.05 -4.26 17.22
C PRO A 124 -42.09 -5.41 16.20
N ARG A 125 -41.43 -6.53 16.53
CA ARG A 125 -41.30 -7.70 15.62
C ARG A 125 -40.72 -7.34 14.24
N LEU A 126 -39.81 -6.36 14.19
CA LEU A 126 -39.20 -5.87 12.96
C LEU A 126 -40.21 -5.22 11.99
N GLY A 127 -41.37 -4.75 12.50
CA GLY A 127 -42.47 -4.25 11.67
C GLY A 127 -43.33 -5.34 11.02
N LEU A 128 -43.10 -6.62 11.37
CA LEU A 128 -43.83 -7.75 10.80
C LEU A 128 -45.10 -8.08 11.60
N SER A 129 -46.05 -8.73 10.91
CA SER A 129 -47.15 -9.43 11.57
C SER A 129 -46.61 -10.58 12.42
N GLN A 130 -47.36 -11.02 13.44
CA GLN A 130 -46.95 -12.14 14.28
C GLN A 130 -46.65 -13.40 13.46
N ALA A 131 -47.53 -13.74 12.51
CA ALA A 131 -47.36 -14.91 11.65
C ALA A 131 -46.09 -14.83 10.78
N ALA A 132 -45.78 -13.66 10.21
CA ALA A 132 -44.57 -13.47 9.41
C ALA A 132 -43.30 -13.49 10.27
N PHE A 133 -43.35 -12.95 11.48
CA PHE A 133 -42.24 -13.02 12.43
C PHE A 133 -41.97 -14.46 12.86
N ASP A 134 -43.01 -15.23 13.19
CA ASP A 134 -42.90 -16.63 13.58
C ASP A 134 -42.40 -17.50 12.41
N ASP A 135 -42.82 -17.20 11.17
CA ASP A 135 -42.31 -17.88 9.98
C ASP A 135 -40.82 -17.60 9.76
N LEU A 136 -40.42 -16.34 9.83
CA LEU A 136 -39.01 -15.94 9.74
C LEU A 136 -38.17 -16.61 10.84
N ALA A 137 -38.67 -16.61 12.09
CA ALA A 137 -38.00 -17.18 13.24
C ALA A 137 -37.78 -18.70 13.14
N ARG A 138 -38.66 -19.42 12.45
CA ARG A 138 -38.52 -20.86 12.19
C ARG A 138 -37.49 -21.17 11.10
N ARG A 139 -37.37 -20.31 10.08
CA ARG A 139 -36.47 -20.54 8.94
C ARG A 139 -35.02 -20.25 9.26
N ILE A 140 -34.75 -19.09 9.87
CA ILE A 140 -33.37 -18.61 10.02
C ILE A 140 -32.64 -19.30 11.17
N ASP A 141 -31.34 -19.49 10.98
CA ASP A 141 -30.39 -20.11 11.91
C ASP A 141 -29.47 -19.08 12.59
N ALA A 142 -29.21 -17.96 11.91
CA ALA A 142 -28.33 -16.89 12.39
C ALA A 142 -28.83 -15.50 12.02
N VAL A 143 -28.36 -14.50 12.77
CA VAL A 143 -28.61 -13.07 12.54
C VAL A 143 -27.28 -12.33 12.48
N HIS A 144 -27.02 -11.69 11.35
CA HIS A 144 -25.95 -10.71 11.16
C HIS A 144 -26.53 -9.30 11.37
N HIS A 145 -26.30 -8.74 12.56
CA HIS A 145 -26.83 -7.44 12.94
C HIS A 145 -25.81 -6.31 12.71
N PHE A 146 -25.83 -5.74 11.49
CA PHE A 146 -25.00 -4.62 11.05
C PHE A 146 -25.78 -3.30 10.86
N ALA A 147 -27.09 -3.28 11.09
CA ALA A 147 -27.87 -2.05 11.05
C ALA A 147 -27.49 -1.12 12.21
N ALA A 148 -27.11 0.10 11.88
CA ALA A 148 -26.94 1.18 12.83
C ALA A 148 -27.13 2.52 12.13
N GLU A 149 -27.65 3.49 12.87
CA GLU A 149 -27.46 4.89 12.54
C GLU A 149 -26.07 5.31 13.05
N VAL A 150 -25.26 5.89 12.18
CA VAL A 150 -23.87 6.28 12.51
C VAL A 150 -23.75 7.79 12.42
N SER A 151 -23.73 8.44 13.58
CA SER A 151 -23.45 9.86 13.69
C SER A 151 -22.67 10.16 14.96
N LEU A 152 -21.48 10.70 14.80
CA LEU A 152 -20.60 11.06 15.92
C LEU A 152 -21.03 12.38 16.58
N SER A 153 -21.78 13.22 15.88
CA SER A 153 -22.21 14.54 16.35
C SER A 153 -23.54 14.55 17.10
N THR A 154 -24.29 13.43 17.11
CA THR A 154 -25.63 13.37 17.72
C THR A 154 -25.64 12.92 19.18
N SER A 155 -26.74 13.24 19.86
CA SER A 155 -27.02 12.78 21.22
C SER A 155 -27.41 11.30 21.29
N TYR A 156 -27.26 10.69 22.47
CA TYR A 156 -27.73 9.33 22.72
C TYR A 156 -29.25 9.21 22.53
N SER A 157 -30.01 10.20 22.99
CA SER A 157 -31.48 10.21 22.87
C SER A 157 -31.96 10.19 21.42
N ALA A 158 -31.24 10.83 20.50
CA ALA A 158 -31.59 10.82 19.08
C ALA A 158 -31.39 9.44 18.44
N ILE A 159 -30.32 8.73 18.81
CA ILE A 159 -29.87 7.52 18.10
C ILE A 159 -30.27 6.20 18.78
N ARG A 160 -30.67 6.25 20.07
CA ARG A 160 -30.96 5.06 20.89
C ARG A 160 -32.11 4.20 20.37
N LYS A 161 -33.11 4.77 19.67
CA LYS A 161 -34.24 3.99 19.11
C LYS A 161 -33.69 2.93 18.15
N THR A 162 -32.87 3.37 17.20
CA THR A 162 -32.30 2.54 16.13
C THR A 162 -31.18 1.63 16.63
N ASN A 163 -30.31 2.11 17.51
CA ASN A 163 -29.06 1.40 17.83
C ASN A 163 -29.10 0.56 19.10
N ALA A 164 -29.94 0.94 20.09
CA ALA A 164 -29.97 0.30 21.39
C ALA A 164 -31.31 -0.40 21.65
N LEU A 165 -32.43 0.33 21.55
CA LEU A 165 -33.76 -0.22 21.87
C LEU A 165 -34.22 -1.27 20.86
N SER A 166 -33.84 -1.12 19.59
CA SER A 166 -34.08 -2.10 18.52
C SER A 166 -33.51 -3.50 18.83
N MET A 167 -32.52 -3.60 19.73
CA MET A 167 -32.00 -4.89 20.21
C MET A 167 -33.09 -5.74 20.86
N HIS A 168 -34.16 -5.14 21.37
CA HIS A 168 -35.33 -5.89 21.84
C HIS A 168 -35.92 -6.79 20.74
N ASN A 169 -36.00 -6.28 19.50
CA ASN A 169 -36.52 -7.04 18.37
C ASN A 169 -35.51 -8.09 17.87
N VAL A 170 -34.23 -7.73 17.80
CA VAL A 170 -33.15 -8.63 17.37
C VAL A 170 -32.98 -9.79 18.34
N LEU A 171 -32.83 -9.50 19.64
CA LEU A 171 -32.73 -10.51 20.69
C LEU A 171 -34.03 -11.32 20.77
N GLY A 172 -35.18 -10.66 20.58
CA GLY A 172 -36.47 -11.35 20.54
C GLY A 172 -36.50 -12.42 19.45
N LEU A 173 -36.03 -12.11 18.25
CA LEU A 173 -35.93 -13.09 17.17
C LEU A 173 -34.93 -14.21 17.49
N CYS A 174 -33.76 -13.85 18.05
CA CYS A 174 -32.69 -14.78 18.41
C CYS A 174 -33.07 -15.74 19.54
N LEU A 175 -34.00 -15.35 20.42
CA LEU A 175 -34.47 -16.15 21.54
C LEU A 175 -35.83 -16.82 21.25
N HIS A 176 -36.46 -16.55 20.12
CA HIS A 176 -37.78 -17.09 19.81
C HIS A 176 -37.70 -18.54 19.31
N THR A 177 -38.33 -19.47 20.05
CA THR A 177 -38.44 -20.93 19.80
C THR A 177 -37.12 -21.72 19.81
N ARG A 178 -36.11 -21.25 19.06
CA ARG A 178 -34.77 -21.83 18.93
C ARG A 178 -33.76 -20.69 18.92
N LEU A 179 -32.66 -20.88 19.67
CA LEU A 179 -31.54 -19.95 19.70
C LEU A 179 -30.96 -19.78 18.29
N LYS A 180 -30.59 -18.55 17.95
CA LYS A 180 -29.94 -18.22 16.68
C LYS A 180 -28.56 -17.65 16.96
N HIS A 181 -27.57 -17.96 16.12
CA HIS A 181 -26.27 -17.29 16.22
C HIS A 181 -26.46 -15.79 16.00
N LEU A 182 -25.88 -14.96 16.87
CA LEU A 182 -25.97 -13.51 16.75
C LEU A 182 -24.59 -12.89 16.53
N PHE A 183 -24.40 -12.38 15.33
CA PHE A 183 -23.20 -11.67 14.91
C PHE A 183 -23.46 -10.17 14.92
N HIS A 184 -22.98 -9.47 15.94
CA HIS A 184 -23.28 -8.06 16.18
C HIS A 184 -22.11 -7.16 15.80
N ALA A 185 -22.36 -6.17 14.95
CA ALA A 185 -21.39 -5.11 14.70
C ALA A 185 -21.43 -4.08 15.84
N SER A 186 -20.35 -3.96 16.61
CA SER A 186 -20.08 -2.91 17.59
C SER A 186 -19.06 -1.90 17.03
N THR A 187 -18.41 -1.09 17.87
CA THR A 187 -17.44 -0.08 17.43
C THR A 187 -16.22 -0.03 18.34
N MET A 188 -15.03 0.20 17.76
CA MET A 188 -13.83 0.58 18.51
C MET A 188 -13.99 1.93 19.22
N GLY A 189 -14.90 2.79 18.76
CA GLY A 189 -15.20 4.09 19.36
C GLY A 189 -15.82 4.04 20.76
N VAL A 190 -16.07 2.86 21.33
CA VAL A 190 -16.41 2.71 22.76
C VAL A 190 -15.20 2.98 23.65
N PHE A 191 -13.97 2.84 23.14
CA PHE A 191 -12.74 3.08 23.88
C PHE A 191 -12.27 4.54 23.69
N PRO A 192 -12.31 5.37 24.75
CA PRO A 192 -11.80 6.74 24.69
C PRO A 192 -10.37 6.83 24.18
N GLN A 193 -9.48 5.93 24.61
CA GLN A 193 -8.09 5.90 24.17
C GLN A 193 -7.94 5.66 22.67
N TYR A 194 -8.77 4.81 22.05
CA TYR A 194 -8.75 4.61 20.59
C TYR A 194 -9.35 5.81 19.86
N PHE A 195 -10.50 6.31 20.32
CA PHE A 195 -11.20 7.42 19.67
C PHE A 195 -10.41 8.74 19.73
N CYS A 196 -9.70 8.96 20.84
CA CYS A 196 -8.76 10.05 21.06
C CYS A 196 -7.35 9.69 20.59
N ASP A 197 -7.22 8.69 19.72
CA ASP A 197 -6.03 8.52 18.90
C ASP A 197 -4.76 8.18 19.71
N PHE A 198 -4.94 7.62 20.92
CA PHE A 198 -3.90 7.39 21.94
C PHE A 198 -3.06 8.64 22.20
N ALA A 199 -3.64 9.82 22.04
CA ALA A 199 -2.97 11.10 22.21
C ALA A 199 -3.09 11.62 23.65
N ASN A 200 -2.16 12.49 24.02
CA ASN A 200 -2.14 13.23 25.28
C ASN A 200 -2.22 12.28 26.49
N GLU A 201 -3.26 12.41 27.32
CA GLU A 201 -3.50 11.58 28.51
C GLU A 201 -3.70 10.07 28.21
N PHE A 202 -3.98 9.71 26.95
CA PHE A 202 -4.11 8.33 26.52
C PHE A 202 -2.81 7.75 25.93
N ALA A 203 -1.74 8.53 25.88
CA ALA A 203 -0.44 8.06 25.39
C ALA A 203 0.09 6.91 26.25
N GLY A 204 0.63 5.88 25.59
CA GLY A 204 1.15 4.67 26.24
C GLY A 204 0.09 3.70 26.76
N ARG A 205 -1.21 4.00 26.62
CA ARG A 205 -2.29 3.07 27.01
C ARG A 205 -2.54 2.02 25.93
N SER A 206 -2.96 0.83 26.34
CA SER A 206 -3.35 -0.26 25.46
C SER A 206 -4.84 -0.61 25.57
N ILE A 207 -5.32 -1.38 24.58
CA ILE A 207 -6.61 -2.06 24.61
C ILE A 207 -6.34 -3.56 24.55
N GLU A 208 -6.62 -4.25 25.65
CA GLU A 208 -6.43 -5.70 25.77
C GLU A 208 -7.53 -6.50 25.05
N HIS A 209 -7.20 -7.72 24.63
CA HIS A 209 -8.16 -8.62 23.99
C HIS A 209 -9.37 -8.86 24.89
N GLN A 210 -10.56 -8.87 24.29
CA GLN A 210 -11.84 -9.00 25.01
C GLN A 210 -12.07 -8.03 26.19
N GLY A 211 -11.30 -6.94 26.24
CA GLY A 211 -11.45 -5.88 27.24
C GLY A 211 -12.75 -5.09 27.12
N GLN A 212 -13.14 -4.41 28.18
CA GLN A 212 -14.27 -3.48 28.22
C GLN A 212 -13.78 -2.04 28.41
N PRO A 213 -14.52 -1.03 27.91
CA PRO A 213 -14.13 0.36 28.09
C PRO A 213 -14.31 0.81 29.56
N ASP A 214 -13.51 1.79 29.98
CA ASP A 214 -13.73 2.48 31.25
C ASP A 214 -14.91 3.45 31.13
N VAL A 215 -15.98 3.19 31.87
CA VAL A 215 -17.22 3.98 31.79
C VAL A 215 -17.05 5.40 32.32
N ALA A 216 -16.17 5.63 33.31
CA ALA A 216 -15.90 6.98 33.82
C ALA A 216 -15.18 7.83 32.77
N GLU A 217 -14.22 7.24 32.05
CA GLU A 217 -13.55 7.90 30.93
C GLU A 217 -14.51 8.19 29.78
N MET A 218 -15.38 7.23 29.44
CA MET A 218 -16.41 7.43 28.43
C MET A 218 -17.33 8.60 28.80
N LYS A 219 -17.75 8.76 30.05
CA LYS A 219 -18.59 9.90 30.49
C LYS A 219 -17.89 11.24 30.29
N ARG A 220 -16.58 11.28 30.54
CA ARG A 220 -15.77 12.50 30.39
C ARG A 220 -15.57 12.87 28.92
N MET A 221 -15.35 11.87 28.05
CA MET A 221 -15.09 12.09 26.63
C MET A 221 -16.36 12.23 25.78
N PHE A 222 -17.40 11.46 26.08
CA PHE A 222 -18.64 11.37 25.31
C PHE A 222 -19.83 11.85 26.15
N PRO A 223 -20.07 13.16 26.30
CA PRO A 223 -21.29 13.63 26.97
C PRO A 223 -22.53 13.13 26.21
N LEU A 224 -23.65 12.83 26.88
CA LEU A 224 -24.82 12.24 26.19
C LEU A 224 -25.40 13.12 25.07
N SER A 225 -25.09 14.41 25.04
CA SER A 225 -25.47 15.34 23.96
C SER A 225 -24.57 15.26 22.72
N LEU A 226 -23.36 14.70 22.81
CA LEU A 226 -22.37 14.61 21.74
C LEU A 226 -21.56 13.30 21.85
N GLY A 227 -21.56 12.48 20.80
CA GLY A 227 -20.95 11.14 20.86
C GLY A 227 -21.92 10.08 21.38
N GLY A 228 -23.23 10.28 21.19
CA GLY A 228 -24.26 9.31 21.54
C GLY A 228 -24.10 7.95 20.87
N TYR A 229 -23.44 7.89 19.71
CA TYR A 229 -23.15 6.66 19.00
C TYR A 229 -22.39 5.64 19.88
N SER A 230 -21.28 6.04 20.52
CA SER A 230 -20.47 5.15 21.36
C SER A 230 -21.28 4.56 22.51
N TRP A 231 -22.14 5.35 23.16
CA TRP A 231 -23.06 4.85 24.20
C TRP A 231 -24.10 3.88 23.64
N SER A 232 -24.68 4.17 22.47
CA SER A 232 -25.67 3.29 21.85
C SER A 232 -25.10 1.92 21.51
N LYS A 233 -23.87 1.88 21.00
CA LYS A 233 -23.16 0.64 20.70
C LYS A 233 -22.77 -0.12 21.97
N LEU A 234 -22.32 0.58 23.01
CA LEU A 234 -22.02 -0.07 24.30
C LEU A 234 -23.27 -0.69 24.94
N VAL A 235 -24.42 0.02 24.95
CA VAL A 235 -25.67 -0.52 25.51
C VAL A 235 -26.12 -1.77 24.74
N ALA A 236 -26.07 -1.72 23.40
CA ALA A 236 -26.36 -2.88 22.56
C ALA A 236 -25.41 -4.05 22.86
N GLU A 237 -24.10 -3.79 22.87
CA GLU A 237 -23.07 -4.78 23.18
C GLU A 237 -23.30 -5.45 24.54
N GLN A 238 -23.55 -4.67 25.60
CA GLN A 238 -23.81 -5.22 26.94
C GLN A 238 -25.09 -6.06 27.01
N SER A 239 -26.11 -5.74 26.20
CA SER A 239 -27.32 -6.57 26.10
C SER A 239 -27.04 -7.91 25.40
N VAL A 240 -26.20 -7.90 24.37
CA VAL A 240 -25.75 -9.11 23.65
C VAL A 240 -24.89 -9.98 24.56
N LEU A 241 -23.94 -9.40 25.30
CA LEU A 241 -23.10 -10.12 26.26
C LEU A 241 -23.92 -10.71 27.40
N PHE A 242 -24.97 -10.02 27.85
CA PHE A 242 -25.90 -10.59 28.83
C PHE A 242 -26.68 -11.78 28.27
N ALA A 243 -27.15 -11.72 27.02
CA ALA A 243 -27.79 -12.84 26.35
C ALA A 243 -26.82 -14.02 26.13
N HIS A 244 -25.54 -13.72 25.87
CA HIS A 244 -24.49 -14.72 25.75
C HIS A 244 -24.25 -15.49 27.05
N GLN A 245 -24.18 -14.78 28.18
CA GLN A 245 -24.12 -15.40 29.51
C GLN A 245 -25.32 -16.30 29.80
N ALA A 246 -26.45 -16.04 29.14
CA ALA A 246 -27.66 -16.86 29.23
C ALA A 246 -27.75 -17.97 28.16
N GLY A 247 -26.67 -18.21 27.39
CA GLY A 247 -26.53 -19.34 26.47
C GLY A 247 -26.67 -18.99 24.98
N LEU A 248 -26.92 -17.72 24.61
CA LEU A 248 -26.98 -17.34 23.20
C LEU A 248 -25.57 -17.40 22.56
N PRO A 249 -25.38 -18.09 21.42
CA PRO A 249 -24.11 -18.06 20.72
C PRO A 249 -23.93 -16.73 20.00
N VAL A 250 -22.86 -16.00 20.33
CA VAL A 250 -22.62 -14.64 19.82
C VAL A 250 -21.22 -14.48 19.25
N GLY A 251 -21.07 -13.49 18.38
CA GLY A 251 -19.79 -12.87 18.02
C GLY A 251 -19.99 -11.37 17.89
N VAL A 252 -19.16 -10.56 18.57
CA VAL A 252 -19.26 -9.10 18.58
C VAL A 252 -18.04 -8.50 17.89
N PHE A 253 -18.27 -7.85 16.75
CA PHE A 253 -17.24 -7.27 15.91
C PHE A 253 -17.15 -5.76 16.17
N ARG A 254 -16.15 -5.30 16.92
CA ARG A 254 -15.91 -3.87 17.15
C ARG A 254 -15.20 -3.28 15.94
N LEU A 255 -15.97 -2.62 15.07
CA LEU A 255 -15.47 -2.04 13.83
C LEU A 255 -14.74 -0.70 14.07
N PRO A 256 -13.67 -0.40 13.32
CA PRO A 256 -13.02 0.90 13.36
C PRO A 256 -13.83 1.93 12.57
N LEU A 257 -13.42 3.19 12.60
CA LEU A 257 -13.89 4.15 11.59
C LEU A 257 -13.37 3.67 10.21
N THR A 258 -14.30 3.42 9.30
CA THR A 258 -14.02 2.95 7.94
C THR A 258 -14.85 3.77 6.96
N SER A 259 -14.22 4.22 5.89
CA SER A 259 -14.84 5.11 4.91
C SER A 259 -14.66 4.66 3.47
N ARG A 260 -13.90 3.58 3.23
CA ARG A 260 -13.51 3.14 1.89
C ARG A 260 -13.42 1.61 1.73
N SER A 261 -13.50 1.12 0.49
CA SER A 261 -13.23 -0.27 0.10
C SER A 261 -11.83 -0.44 -0.52
N THR A 262 -11.38 -1.68 -0.76
CA THR A 262 -10.18 -1.94 -1.55
C THR A 262 -10.32 -1.53 -3.01
N THR A 263 -11.53 -1.35 -3.55
CA THR A 263 -11.76 -0.86 -4.92
C THR A 263 -11.64 0.67 -5.03
N GLY A 264 -11.66 1.38 -3.89
CA GLY A 264 -11.65 2.84 -3.84
C GLY A 264 -13.03 3.48 -3.63
N TYR A 265 -14.11 2.68 -3.66
CA TYR A 265 -15.45 3.16 -3.29
C TYR A 265 -15.39 3.79 -1.90
N THR A 266 -15.92 5.01 -1.77
CA THR A 266 -15.83 5.80 -0.52
C THR A 266 -17.12 6.56 -0.27
N GLN A 267 -17.48 6.71 1.01
CA GLN A 267 -18.71 7.42 1.41
C GLN A 267 -18.44 8.93 1.63
N PRO A 268 -19.02 9.86 0.82
CA PRO A 268 -18.75 11.30 0.97
C PRO A 268 -19.22 11.90 2.29
N SER A 269 -20.21 11.28 2.93
CA SER A 269 -20.74 11.75 4.22
C SER A 269 -19.85 11.41 5.42
N ASP A 270 -18.84 10.55 5.26
CA ASP A 270 -17.94 10.15 6.34
C ASP A 270 -17.11 11.33 6.90
N THR A 271 -16.88 11.35 8.21
CA THR A 271 -16.19 12.46 8.90
C THR A 271 -14.73 12.60 8.45
N SER A 272 -14.01 11.49 8.21
CA SER A 272 -12.61 11.53 7.75
C SER A 272 -12.52 12.07 6.32
N VAL A 273 -13.47 11.68 5.48
CA VAL A 273 -13.57 12.16 4.09
C VAL A 273 -13.88 13.66 4.05
N ARG A 274 -14.83 14.12 4.87
CA ARG A 274 -15.17 15.55 5.00
C ARG A 274 -14.00 16.39 5.52
N LEU A 275 -13.23 15.87 6.47
CA LEU A 275 -12.03 16.55 6.95
C LEU A 275 -10.99 16.72 5.84
N TYR A 276 -10.74 15.67 5.05
CA TYR A 276 -9.84 15.76 3.89
C TYR A 276 -10.34 16.76 2.85
N ALA A 277 -11.64 16.72 2.54
CA ALA A 277 -12.27 17.66 1.62
C ALA A 277 -12.13 19.11 2.10
N ALA A 278 -12.29 19.37 3.40
CA ALA A 278 -12.09 20.71 3.96
C ALA A 278 -10.65 21.18 3.87
N VAL A 279 -9.68 20.30 4.18
CA VAL A 279 -8.24 20.59 4.00
C VAL A 279 -7.91 20.96 2.56
N ALA A 280 -8.49 20.25 1.58
CA ALA A 280 -8.35 20.57 0.17
C ALA A 280 -9.03 21.90 -0.21
N ASP A 281 -10.25 22.14 0.26
CA ASP A 281 -11.05 23.34 -0.07
C ASP A 281 -10.42 24.64 0.44
N VAL A 282 -9.96 24.67 1.70
CA VAL A 282 -9.33 25.87 2.26
C VAL A 282 -7.82 25.95 1.99
N LYS A 283 -7.23 24.89 1.42
CA LYS A 283 -5.79 24.75 1.16
C LYS A 283 -4.92 24.95 2.40
N MET A 284 -5.45 24.56 3.56
CA MET A 284 -4.79 24.66 4.87
C MET A 284 -4.93 23.35 5.61
N MET A 285 -3.86 22.95 6.30
CA MET A 285 -3.79 21.71 7.07
C MET A 285 -3.64 22.06 8.56
N PRO A 286 -4.53 21.59 9.45
CA PRO A 286 -4.32 21.79 10.88
C PRO A 286 -3.06 21.03 11.32
N GLY A 287 -2.25 21.65 12.19
CA GLY A 287 -1.03 21.02 12.68
C GLY A 287 -1.30 19.68 13.36
N GLY A 288 -0.37 18.73 13.20
CA GLY A 288 -0.55 17.36 13.70
C GLY A 288 -1.56 16.52 12.90
N PHE A 289 -2.14 17.01 11.80
CA PHE A 289 -2.96 16.18 10.90
C PHE A 289 -2.14 15.07 10.23
N SER A 290 -2.71 13.86 10.11
CA SER A 290 -2.02 12.71 9.50
C SER A 290 -3.00 11.79 8.79
N PHE A 291 -2.51 11.17 7.70
CA PHE A 291 -3.21 10.24 6.84
C PHE A 291 -2.97 8.77 7.15
N GLN A 292 -1.99 8.48 8.01
CA GLN A 292 -1.42 7.13 8.13
C GLN A 292 -2.31 6.13 8.89
N ARG A 293 -3.37 6.62 9.54
CA ARG A 293 -4.06 5.89 10.61
C ARG A 293 -5.36 5.20 10.24
N GLN A 294 -5.84 5.33 9.01
CA GLN A 294 -7.12 4.71 8.62
C GLN A 294 -7.01 4.02 7.28
N ASN A 295 -6.40 2.83 7.31
CA ASN A 295 -6.40 1.91 6.18
C ASN A 295 -7.24 0.65 6.42
N HIS A 296 -8.34 0.82 7.16
CA HIS A 296 -9.33 -0.24 7.31
C HIS A 296 -10.29 -0.15 6.13
N THR A 297 -10.27 -1.16 5.27
CA THR A 297 -11.20 -1.23 4.14
C THR A 297 -12.41 -2.08 4.50
N VAL A 298 -13.59 -1.58 4.14
CA VAL A 298 -14.87 -2.18 4.52
C VAL A 298 -15.03 -3.62 4.04
N ASP A 299 -14.50 -3.95 2.87
CA ASP A 299 -14.52 -5.27 2.26
C ASP A 299 -13.49 -6.24 2.87
N THR A 300 -12.38 -5.75 3.41
CA THR A 300 -11.49 -6.58 4.25
C THR A 300 -12.18 -6.90 5.57
N LEU A 301 -12.78 -5.87 6.20
CA LEU A 301 -13.50 -6.03 7.46
C LEU A 301 -14.68 -6.99 7.34
N SER A 302 -15.48 -6.88 6.28
CA SER A 302 -16.65 -7.75 6.09
C SER A 302 -16.23 -9.20 5.86
N ARG A 303 -15.18 -9.47 5.06
CA ARG A 303 -14.62 -10.81 4.87
C ARG A 303 -14.14 -11.44 6.17
N ILE A 304 -13.45 -10.65 7.02
CA ILE A 304 -13.03 -11.10 8.35
C ILE A 304 -14.26 -11.48 9.19
N CYS A 305 -15.27 -10.59 9.25
CA CYS A 305 -16.46 -10.82 10.07
C CYS A 305 -17.22 -12.07 9.63
N THR A 306 -17.44 -12.26 8.33
CA THR A 306 -18.21 -13.39 7.81
C THR A 306 -17.44 -14.71 7.92
N ALA A 307 -16.12 -14.70 7.72
CA ALA A 307 -15.28 -15.88 7.90
C ALA A 307 -15.22 -16.34 9.36
N ILE A 308 -15.03 -15.42 10.32
CA ILE A 308 -15.08 -15.74 11.76
C ILE A 308 -16.49 -16.20 12.15
N ALA A 309 -17.53 -15.56 11.61
CA ALA A 309 -18.91 -15.95 11.88
C ALA A 309 -19.21 -17.38 11.45
N SER A 310 -18.54 -17.89 10.41
CA SER A 310 -18.74 -19.24 9.88
C SER A 310 -17.74 -20.26 10.43
N ASN A 311 -16.79 -19.84 11.27
CA ASN A 311 -15.76 -20.71 11.82
C ASN A 311 -16.32 -21.58 12.97
N PRO A 312 -16.37 -22.93 12.84
CA PRO A 312 -16.80 -23.81 13.92
C PRO A 312 -15.83 -23.90 15.10
N GLU A 313 -14.56 -23.53 14.90
CA GLU A 313 -13.51 -23.58 15.92
C GLU A 313 -13.35 -22.24 16.66
N ARG A 314 -14.25 -21.28 16.44
CA ARG A 314 -14.23 -19.95 17.06
C ARG A 314 -14.19 -20.04 18.59
N GLN A 315 -13.25 -19.32 19.20
CA GLN A 315 -13.00 -19.38 20.65
C GLN A 315 -13.39 -18.09 21.37
N PHE A 316 -13.38 -16.95 20.67
CA PHE A 316 -13.56 -15.64 21.28
C PHE A 316 -14.98 -15.10 21.04
N THR A 317 -15.40 -14.17 21.90
CA THR A 317 -16.69 -13.47 21.78
C THR A 317 -16.53 -12.06 21.22
N LEU A 318 -15.48 -11.33 21.61
CA LEU A 318 -15.22 -9.96 21.19
C LEU A 318 -14.00 -9.84 20.26
N TYR A 319 -14.17 -9.11 19.16
CA TYR A 319 -13.15 -8.90 18.14
C TYR A 319 -12.88 -7.42 17.92
N HIS A 320 -11.63 -6.99 18.07
CA HIS A 320 -11.18 -5.65 17.66
C HIS A 320 -10.82 -5.68 16.19
N CYS A 321 -11.74 -5.25 15.32
CA CYS A 321 -11.61 -5.36 13.87
C CYS A 321 -10.67 -4.30 13.25
N CYS A 322 -9.47 -4.10 13.79
CA CYS A 322 -8.53 -3.10 13.30
C CYS A 322 -7.21 -3.70 12.79
N ASN A 323 -6.52 -2.96 11.94
CA ASN A 323 -5.13 -3.21 11.60
C ASN A 323 -4.25 -2.64 12.73
N ALA A 324 -3.75 -3.50 13.60
CA ALA A 324 -2.88 -3.06 14.70
C ALA A 324 -1.53 -2.53 14.20
N ASN A 325 -1.04 -3.02 13.06
CA ASN A 325 0.32 -2.73 12.56
C ASN A 325 0.24 -2.17 11.13
N PRO A 326 -0.29 -0.95 10.93
CA PRO A 326 -0.31 -0.33 9.61
C PRO A 326 1.12 -0.18 9.10
N VAL A 327 1.34 -0.45 7.81
CA VAL A 327 2.65 -0.26 7.17
C VAL A 327 2.99 1.24 7.27
N PRO A 328 4.05 1.62 8.02
CA PRO A 328 4.39 3.02 8.19
C PRO A 328 4.95 3.57 6.88
N HIS A 329 4.65 4.82 6.57
CA HIS A 329 5.25 5.53 5.44
C HIS A 329 5.74 6.90 5.90
N ASP A 330 6.96 7.29 5.56
CA ASP A 330 7.44 8.66 5.77
C ASP A 330 6.98 9.59 4.64
N ILE A 331 5.67 9.64 4.40
CA ILE A 331 5.10 10.34 3.25
C ILE A 331 4.05 11.35 3.72
N GLU A 332 4.14 12.56 3.19
CA GLU A 332 3.24 13.68 3.44
C GLU A 332 2.51 14.09 2.14
N LEU A 333 1.41 14.86 2.23
CA LEU A 333 0.67 15.31 1.05
C LEU A 333 1.52 16.11 0.06
N ALA A 334 2.45 16.90 0.58
CA ALA A 334 3.35 17.70 -0.22
C ALA A 334 4.28 16.84 -1.09
N ASP A 335 4.53 15.58 -0.69
CA ASP A 335 5.28 14.61 -1.50
C ASP A 335 4.48 14.18 -2.76
N PHE A 336 3.19 14.50 -2.83
CA PHE A 336 2.35 14.29 -4.02
C PHE A 336 2.04 15.60 -4.76
N GLY A 337 2.77 16.68 -4.47
CA GLY A 337 2.56 17.99 -5.10
C GLY A 337 1.37 18.76 -4.55
N LEU A 338 0.83 18.33 -3.40
CA LEU A 338 -0.24 19.00 -2.68
C LEU A 338 0.36 19.89 -1.59
N TYR A 339 0.85 21.05 -2.01
CA TYR A 339 1.49 22.01 -1.12
C TYR A 339 0.44 22.80 -0.33
N LEU A 340 0.18 22.35 0.90
CA LEU A 340 -0.78 22.95 1.81
C LEU A 340 -0.06 23.69 2.94
N ARG A 341 -0.63 24.80 3.40
CA ARG A 341 -0.07 25.53 4.53
C ARG A 341 -0.50 24.88 5.84
N GLU A 342 0.46 24.45 6.65
CA GLU A 342 0.19 24.03 8.02
C GLU A 342 -0.17 25.25 8.88
N VAL A 343 -1.25 25.14 9.67
CA VAL A 343 -1.75 26.23 10.52
C VAL A 343 -2.27 25.68 11.85
N PRO A 344 -2.36 26.53 12.91
CA PRO A 344 -3.09 26.16 14.12
C PRO A 344 -4.55 25.79 13.79
N TYR A 345 -5.11 24.83 14.52
CA TYR A 345 -6.47 24.34 14.30
C TYR A 345 -7.52 25.46 14.26
N ASP A 346 -7.44 26.46 15.14
CA ASP A 346 -8.39 27.58 15.15
C ASP A 346 -8.36 28.42 13.86
N THR A 347 -7.19 28.56 13.24
CA THR A 347 -7.05 29.25 11.95
C THR A 347 -7.68 28.42 10.84
N PHE A 348 -7.43 27.11 10.81
CA PHE A 348 -8.08 26.19 9.87
C PHE A 348 -9.60 26.21 10.03
N LYS A 349 -10.10 26.13 11.27
CA LYS A 349 -11.52 26.19 11.61
C LYS A 349 -12.17 27.47 11.12
N ARG A 350 -11.58 28.65 11.40
CA ARG A 350 -12.10 29.95 10.92
C ARG A 350 -12.16 30.01 9.40
N ALA A 351 -11.14 29.51 8.70
CA ALA A 351 -11.13 29.46 7.24
C ALA A 351 -12.28 28.58 6.71
N CYS A 352 -12.53 27.43 7.34
CA CYS A 352 -13.65 26.58 6.97
C CYS A 352 -15.01 27.20 7.30
N GLN A 353 -15.15 27.86 8.45
CA GLN A 353 -16.39 28.54 8.85
C GLN A 353 -16.73 29.72 7.93
N ALA A 354 -15.73 30.40 7.38
CA ALA A 354 -15.92 31.46 6.39
C ALA A 354 -16.59 30.97 5.10
N ARG A 355 -16.57 29.64 4.83
CA ARG A 355 -17.33 29.02 3.72
C ARG A 355 -18.82 28.84 4.01
N GLY A 356 -19.28 29.05 5.25
CA GLY A 356 -20.67 28.89 5.65
C GLY A 356 -21.18 27.45 5.45
N GLU A 357 -22.34 27.31 4.81
CA GLU A 357 -22.96 26.00 4.50
C GLU A 357 -22.19 25.19 3.44
N SER A 358 -21.37 25.84 2.62
CA SER A 358 -20.56 25.15 1.61
C SER A 358 -19.34 24.42 2.20
N SER A 359 -19.01 24.66 3.48
CA SER A 359 -17.92 23.96 4.15
C SER A 359 -18.20 22.45 4.21
N PRO A 360 -17.23 21.57 3.83
CA PRO A 360 -17.39 20.13 4.03
C PRO A 360 -17.62 19.72 5.50
N LEU A 361 -17.21 20.58 6.45
CA LEU A 361 -17.35 20.40 7.90
C LEU A 361 -18.56 21.13 8.49
N HIS A 362 -19.43 21.73 7.67
CA HIS A 362 -20.67 22.33 8.14
C HIS A 362 -21.50 21.32 8.95
N GLY A 363 -21.94 21.70 10.15
CA GLY A 363 -22.67 20.83 11.09
C GLY A 363 -21.80 19.93 11.99
N TYR A 364 -20.47 19.95 11.85
CA TYR A 364 -19.56 19.10 12.64
C TYR A 364 -18.72 19.87 13.68
N TRP A 365 -18.93 21.18 13.85
CA TRP A 365 -18.05 22.01 14.70
C TRP A 365 -17.99 21.55 16.15
N ALA A 366 -19.11 21.19 16.77
CA ALA A 366 -19.12 20.70 18.15
C ALA A 366 -18.25 19.43 18.34
N LEU A 367 -18.25 18.54 17.33
CA LEU A 367 -17.42 17.34 17.33
C LEU A 367 -15.93 17.72 17.25
N PHE A 368 -15.56 18.54 16.27
CA PHE A 368 -14.16 18.94 16.11
C PHE A 368 -13.67 19.84 17.25
N GLU A 369 -14.49 20.70 17.84
CA GLU A 369 -14.12 21.47 19.04
C GLU A 369 -13.78 20.56 20.22
N LYS A 370 -14.54 19.47 20.42
CA LYS A 370 -14.30 18.52 21.50
C LYS A 370 -13.04 17.67 21.27
N PHE A 371 -12.81 17.21 20.04
CA PHE A 371 -11.80 16.19 19.75
C PHE A 371 -10.55 16.68 19.01
N ALA A 372 -10.54 17.91 18.48
CA ALA A 372 -9.36 18.52 17.87
C ALA A 372 -8.10 18.44 18.75
N PRO A 373 -8.15 18.69 20.08
CA PRO A 373 -6.97 18.57 20.94
C PRO A 373 -6.31 17.19 20.92
N TYR A 374 -7.03 16.13 20.51
CA TYR A 374 -6.53 14.76 20.39
C TYR A 374 -6.18 14.41 18.94
N TRP A 375 -7.10 14.62 18.00
CA TRP A 375 -6.92 14.25 16.59
C TRP A 375 -5.80 15.03 15.88
N PHE A 376 -5.55 16.25 16.34
CA PHE A 376 -4.50 17.15 15.83
C PHE A 376 -3.32 17.28 16.83
N SER A 377 -3.20 16.35 17.77
CA SER A 377 -2.07 16.32 18.71
C SER A 377 -0.80 15.76 18.06
N PRO A 378 0.39 16.33 18.34
CA PRO A 378 1.66 15.74 17.93
C PRO A 378 2.02 14.48 18.73
N SER A 379 1.40 14.26 19.90
CA SER A 379 1.69 13.11 20.78
C SER A 379 0.99 11.81 20.37
N LYS A 380 0.20 11.84 19.29
CA LYS A 380 -0.62 10.71 18.88
C LYS A 380 0.24 9.55 18.35
N ALA A 381 -0.16 8.31 18.65
CA ALA A 381 0.51 7.13 18.13
C ALA A 381 0.31 7.02 16.60
N LEU A 382 1.36 7.17 15.79
CA LEU A 382 1.23 7.12 14.33
C LEU A 382 1.38 5.72 13.73
N THR A 383 2.08 4.82 14.44
CA THR A 383 2.41 3.45 14.05
C THR A 383 2.12 2.51 15.22
N ASP A 384 1.93 1.21 14.94
CA ASP A 384 1.70 0.16 15.95
C ASP A 384 0.62 0.53 16.98
N LEU A 385 -0.63 0.53 16.53
CA LEU A 385 -1.77 0.81 17.39
C LEU A 385 -1.76 -0.17 18.57
N PRO A 386 -1.77 0.32 19.83
CA PRO A 386 -1.69 -0.53 21.02
C PRO A 386 -3.05 -1.19 21.29
N VAL A 387 -3.56 -1.93 20.31
CA VAL A 387 -4.81 -2.66 20.33
C VAL A 387 -4.50 -4.13 20.08
N SER A 388 -4.83 -4.98 21.04
CA SER A 388 -4.71 -6.41 20.86
C SER A 388 -5.75 -6.91 19.86
N VAL A 389 -5.27 -7.45 18.76
CA VAL A 389 -6.05 -8.11 17.69
C VAL A 389 -5.94 -9.64 17.76
N ARG A 390 -5.55 -10.17 18.93
CA ARG A 390 -5.35 -11.61 19.17
C ARG A 390 -6.54 -12.46 18.71
N ALA A 391 -7.75 -12.08 19.12
CA ALA A 391 -8.98 -12.80 18.78
C ALA A 391 -9.20 -12.90 17.26
N LEU A 392 -8.90 -11.84 16.51
CA LEU A 392 -8.96 -11.90 15.05
C LEU A 392 -7.95 -12.90 14.48
N ARG A 393 -6.69 -12.82 14.93
CA ARG A 393 -5.60 -13.65 14.38
C ARG A 393 -5.82 -15.14 14.67
N GLU A 394 -6.40 -15.47 15.82
CA GLU A 394 -6.61 -16.86 16.24
C GLU A 394 -7.89 -17.48 15.65
N ASP A 395 -8.97 -16.70 15.47
CA ASP A 395 -10.24 -17.23 14.94
C ASP A 395 -10.48 -16.96 13.45
N CYS A 396 -9.69 -16.09 12.80
CA CYS A 396 -9.80 -15.87 11.35
C CYS A 396 -9.12 -17.03 10.59
N PRO A 397 -9.83 -17.73 9.68
CA PRO A 397 -9.31 -18.93 9.01
C PRO A 397 -8.26 -18.64 7.93
N PHE A 398 -7.92 -17.37 7.69
CA PHE A 398 -6.93 -16.95 6.71
C PHE A 398 -6.02 -15.84 7.27
N SER A 399 -4.83 -15.71 6.68
CA SER A 399 -3.93 -14.59 6.99
C SER A 399 -4.54 -13.28 6.48
N ILE A 400 -4.74 -12.32 7.38
CA ILE A 400 -5.39 -11.05 7.05
C ILE A 400 -4.39 -10.14 6.31
N GLU A 401 -4.65 -9.90 5.03
CA GLU A 401 -3.91 -8.94 4.22
C GLU A 401 -4.62 -7.58 4.23
N TRP A 402 -3.98 -6.59 4.83
CA TRP A 402 -4.45 -5.21 4.76
C TRP A 402 -3.88 -4.55 3.50
N PRO A 403 -4.68 -3.79 2.74
CA PRO A 403 -4.13 -3.03 1.62
C PRO A 403 -3.08 -2.04 2.12
N GLY A 404 -2.20 -1.60 1.23
CA GLY A 404 -1.28 -0.50 1.52
C GLY A 404 -1.96 0.88 1.39
N ILE A 405 -1.44 1.87 2.09
CA ILE A 405 -2.08 3.19 2.24
C ILE A 405 -2.02 3.98 0.93
N LEU A 406 -0.90 3.91 0.21
CA LEU A 406 -0.74 4.57 -1.09
C LEU A 406 -1.68 3.96 -2.13
N THR A 407 -1.84 2.64 -2.10
CA THR A 407 -2.78 1.94 -2.96
C THR A 407 -4.19 2.45 -2.71
N MET A 408 -4.60 2.61 -1.44
CA MET A 408 -5.93 3.13 -1.13
C MET A 408 -6.12 4.58 -1.54
N PHE A 409 -5.12 5.45 -1.36
CA PHE A 409 -5.20 6.82 -1.86
C PHE A 409 -5.39 6.88 -3.38
N ARG A 410 -4.60 6.09 -4.11
CA ARG A 410 -4.68 6.03 -5.57
C ARG A 410 -6.05 5.53 -6.04
N ARG A 411 -6.51 4.39 -5.52
CA ARG A 411 -7.82 3.82 -5.88
C ARG A 411 -9.00 4.71 -5.51
N THR A 412 -8.94 5.35 -4.33
CA THR A 412 -9.98 6.32 -3.92
C THR A 412 -10.03 7.51 -4.89
N ASN A 413 -8.88 8.07 -5.27
CA ASN A 413 -8.83 9.16 -6.24
C ASN A 413 -9.32 8.73 -7.63
N ASP A 414 -8.99 7.52 -8.08
CA ASP A 414 -9.46 6.97 -9.35
C ASP A 414 -10.98 6.80 -9.33
N TRP A 415 -11.55 6.24 -8.26
CA TRP A 415 -13.00 6.09 -8.08
C TRP A 415 -13.72 7.45 -8.08
N ILE A 416 -13.21 8.45 -7.34
CA ILE A 416 -13.79 9.81 -7.30
C ILE A 416 -13.78 10.46 -8.69
N ARG A 417 -12.71 10.25 -9.48
CA ARG A 417 -12.61 10.79 -10.84
C ARG A 417 -13.60 10.12 -11.79
N ALA A 418 -13.82 8.82 -11.64
CA ALA A 418 -14.81 8.07 -12.41
C ALA A 418 -16.26 8.46 -12.05
N HIS A 419 -16.51 8.80 -10.79
CA HIS A 419 -17.83 9.14 -10.24
C HIS A 419 -17.94 10.63 -9.88
N ARG A 420 -17.43 11.50 -10.75
CA ARG A 420 -17.29 12.93 -10.46
C ARG A 420 -18.64 13.65 -10.24
N ASP A 421 -19.69 13.13 -10.85
CA ASP A 421 -21.09 13.56 -10.69
C ASP A 421 -21.64 13.26 -9.28
N GLN A 422 -21.12 12.22 -8.62
CA GLN A 422 -21.53 11.79 -7.28
C GLN A 422 -20.67 12.41 -6.17
N TRP A 423 -19.56 13.07 -6.52
CA TRP A 423 -18.61 13.61 -5.56
C TRP A 423 -18.76 15.13 -5.35
N PRO A 424 -19.15 15.60 -4.15
CA PRO A 424 -19.53 16.99 -3.93
C PRO A 424 -18.35 17.94 -3.67
N PHE A 425 -17.13 17.44 -3.48
CA PHE A 425 -15.99 18.27 -3.03
C PHE A 425 -14.97 18.55 -4.13
N GLU A 426 -14.23 19.66 -4.04
CA GLU A 426 -13.10 19.92 -4.92
C GLU A 426 -11.97 18.91 -4.70
N LEU A 427 -11.30 18.50 -5.78
CA LEU A 427 -10.09 17.69 -5.71
C LEU A 427 -8.85 18.58 -5.84
N PRO A 428 -7.88 18.47 -4.92
CA PRO A 428 -6.68 19.27 -5.01
C PRO A 428 -5.83 18.80 -6.21
N GLN A 429 -5.18 19.74 -6.88
CA GLN A 429 -4.40 19.48 -8.09
C GLN A 429 -2.90 19.49 -7.77
N PRO A 430 -2.20 18.37 -8.02
CA PRO A 430 -0.74 18.29 -7.87
C PRO A 430 -0.01 19.30 -8.75
N ARG A 431 1.01 19.94 -8.19
CA ARG A 431 1.90 20.86 -8.90
C ARG A 431 3.35 20.38 -8.80
N ILE A 432 4.05 20.37 -9.94
CA ILE A 432 5.50 20.25 -9.96
C ILE A 432 6.03 21.68 -9.84
N ASP A 433 6.80 21.95 -8.80
CA ASP A 433 7.28 23.29 -8.48
C ASP A 433 8.62 23.19 -7.76
N TYR A 434 9.65 23.87 -8.29
CA TYR A 434 11.00 23.75 -7.78
C TYR A 434 11.14 24.31 -6.35
N ASP A 435 10.58 25.48 -6.08
CA ASP A 435 10.71 26.14 -4.78
C ASP A 435 10.03 25.30 -3.69
N HIS A 436 8.85 24.75 -3.96
CA HIS A 436 8.20 23.85 -3.01
C HIS A 436 8.98 22.54 -2.81
N LEU A 437 9.56 21.96 -3.87
CA LEU A 437 10.46 20.81 -3.75
C LEU A 437 11.71 21.15 -2.90
N MET A 438 12.22 22.38 -2.99
CA MET A 438 13.33 22.82 -2.14
C MET A 438 12.91 23.03 -0.68
N THR A 439 11.71 23.56 -0.42
CA THR A 439 11.15 23.60 0.95
C THR A 439 10.96 22.19 1.51
N ARG A 440 10.59 21.20 0.67
CA ARG A 440 10.59 19.79 1.06
C ARG A 440 11.98 19.29 1.41
N ALA A 441 12.98 19.63 0.59
CA ALA A 441 14.37 19.26 0.84
C ALA A 441 14.85 19.78 2.20
N GLU A 442 14.53 21.02 2.55
CA GLU A 442 14.81 21.64 3.87
C GLU A 442 14.14 20.87 5.01
N HIS A 443 12.83 20.59 4.88
CA HIS A 443 12.08 19.80 5.86
C HIS A 443 12.69 18.41 6.08
N TYR A 444 13.09 17.71 5.02
CA TYR A 444 13.76 16.42 5.16
C TYR A 444 15.13 16.54 5.82
N ALA A 445 15.92 17.56 5.46
CA ALA A 445 17.22 17.79 6.07
C ALA A 445 17.10 18.02 7.58
N GLU A 446 16.17 18.87 8.00
CA GLU A 446 15.88 19.09 9.43
C GLU A 446 15.43 17.80 10.11
N ARG A 447 14.44 17.11 9.53
CA ARG A 447 13.85 15.88 10.08
C ARG A 447 14.88 14.76 10.29
N PHE A 448 15.86 14.63 9.40
CA PHE A 448 16.87 13.57 9.48
C PHE A 448 18.22 14.06 10.05
N GLY A 449 18.30 15.31 10.55
CA GLY A 449 19.51 15.87 11.12
C GLY A 449 20.67 15.99 10.11
N ALA A 450 20.35 16.24 8.85
CA ALA A 450 21.31 16.30 7.75
C ALA A 450 21.64 17.77 7.39
N PRO A 451 22.92 18.18 7.33
CA PRO A 451 23.30 19.51 6.88
C PRO A 451 22.82 19.78 5.45
N PHE A 452 22.01 20.81 5.26
CA PHE A 452 21.34 21.07 3.97
C PHE A 452 22.32 21.24 2.80
N ALA A 453 23.40 22.01 2.98
CA ALA A 453 24.38 22.26 1.93
C ALA A 453 25.20 21.02 1.54
N GLU A 454 25.43 20.10 2.48
CA GLU A 454 26.09 18.81 2.21
C GLU A 454 25.12 17.83 1.52
N THR A 455 23.87 17.83 1.95
CA THR A 455 22.81 16.96 1.41
C THR A 455 22.41 17.35 -0.01
N TYR A 456 22.26 18.66 -0.26
CA TYR A 456 21.79 19.23 -1.52
C TYR A 456 22.78 20.29 -2.05
N PRO A 457 23.98 19.86 -2.50
CA PRO A 457 24.97 20.77 -3.05
C PRO A 457 24.45 21.47 -4.31
N GLU A 458 25.07 22.58 -4.69
CA GLU A 458 24.64 23.40 -5.83
C GLU A 458 24.46 22.60 -7.12
N TRP A 459 25.37 21.70 -7.46
CA TRP A 459 25.28 20.88 -8.67
C TRP A 459 24.06 19.95 -8.68
N LEU A 460 23.59 19.49 -7.51
CA LEU A 460 22.41 18.64 -7.37
C LEU A 460 21.13 19.47 -7.52
N ARG A 461 21.11 20.66 -6.89
CA ARG A 461 20.01 21.63 -7.00
C ARG A 461 19.84 22.13 -8.45
N ASP A 462 20.93 22.41 -9.15
CA ASP A 462 20.92 22.73 -10.59
C ASP A 462 20.33 21.57 -11.41
N GLY A 463 20.72 20.32 -11.12
CA GLY A 463 20.13 19.15 -11.79
C GLY A 463 18.62 19.01 -11.56
N LEU A 464 18.15 19.25 -10.33
CA LEU A 464 16.73 19.27 -10.03
C LEU A 464 16.00 20.42 -10.75
N ALA A 465 16.57 21.63 -10.73
CA ALA A 465 16.01 22.80 -11.40
C ALA A 465 15.82 22.54 -12.90
N ARG A 466 16.84 21.98 -13.58
CA ARG A 466 16.78 21.62 -15.00
C ARG A 466 15.77 20.53 -15.30
N LEU A 467 15.66 19.53 -14.43
CA LEU A 467 14.66 18.48 -14.61
C LEU A 467 13.24 19.03 -14.41
N VAL A 468 13.01 19.87 -13.40
CA VAL A 468 11.71 20.51 -13.16
C VAL A 468 11.33 21.43 -14.31
N GLU A 469 12.26 22.27 -14.78
CA GLU A 469 12.09 23.13 -15.96
C GLU A 469 11.65 22.30 -17.17
N ALA A 470 12.34 21.20 -17.45
CA ALA A 470 12.00 20.31 -18.56
C ALA A 470 10.64 19.61 -18.38
N LEU A 471 10.29 19.16 -17.17
CA LEU A 471 9.00 18.53 -16.88
C LEU A 471 7.81 19.49 -16.98
N GLN A 472 8.04 20.78 -16.74
CA GLN A 472 7.05 21.84 -16.89
C GLN A 472 6.92 22.34 -18.33
N ALA A 473 7.91 22.07 -19.19
CA ALA A 473 7.90 22.50 -20.57
C ALA A 473 6.78 21.82 -21.37
N PRO A 474 6.13 22.51 -22.32
CA PRO A 474 5.10 21.91 -23.16
C PRO A 474 5.56 20.67 -23.93
N GLU A 475 6.85 20.62 -24.30
CA GLU A 475 7.46 19.48 -24.99
C GLU A 475 7.48 18.19 -24.17
N ALA A 476 7.30 18.26 -22.84
CA ALA A 476 7.22 17.08 -21.99
C ALA A 476 5.88 16.35 -22.04
N CYS A 477 4.85 16.99 -22.63
CA CYS A 477 3.49 16.46 -22.80
C CYS A 477 2.97 15.75 -21.53
N LEU A 478 3.25 16.32 -20.35
CA LEU A 478 3.00 15.66 -19.08
C LEU A 478 1.50 15.62 -18.76
N LEU A 479 0.98 14.42 -18.50
CA LEU A 479 -0.42 14.21 -18.14
C LEU A 479 -0.72 14.82 -16.77
N GLN A 480 -1.75 15.67 -16.68
CA GLN A 480 -2.15 16.32 -15.43
C GLN A 480 -2.44 15.29 -14.32
N ALA A 481 -3.10 14.19 -14.64
CA ALA A 481 -3.43 13.12 -13.70
C ALA A 481 -2.19 12.37 -13.16
N LYS A 482 -1.02 12.50 -13.81
CA LYS A 482 0.22 11.81 -13.45
C LYS A 482 1.21 12.70 -12.69
N ARG A 483 0.93 13.99 -12.53
CA ARG A 483 1.80 14.94 -11.80
C ARG A 483 2.13 14.50 -10.37
N ALA A 484 1.16 13.95 -9.63
CA ALA A 484 1.40 13.45 -8.27
C ALA A 484 2.47 12.35 -8.23
N VAL A 485 2.48 11.46 -9.23
CA VAL A 485 3.46 10.36 -9.33
C VAL A 485 4.86 10.92 -9.58
N VAL A 486 4.98 11.90 -10.48
CA VAL A 486 6.26 12.58 -10.76
C VAL A 486 6.79 13.30 -9.51
N VAL A 487 5.95 14.07 -8.81
CA VAL A 487 6.38 14.76 -7.58
C VAL A 487 6.76 13.75 -6.49
N SER A 488 6.06 12.63 -6.38
CA SER A 488 6.36 11.56 -5.42
C SER A 488 7.74 10.96 -5.65
N ASP A 489 8.09 10.72 -6.91
CA ASP A 489 9.40 10.20 -7.31
C ASP A 489 10.55 11.20 -7.07
N LEU A 490 10.33 12.50 -7.37
CA LEU A 490 11.30 13.57 -7.04
C LEU A 490 11.46 13.74 -5.52
N SER A 491 10.35 13.72 -4.78
CA SER A 491 10.34 13.87 -3.32
C SER A 491 11.01 12.67 -2.63
N ALA A 492 10.82 11.46 -3.15
CA ALA A 492 11.52 10.27 -2.66
C ALA A 492 13.03 10.39 -2.82
N SER A 493 13.51 10.92 -3.96
CA SER A 493 14.93 11.19 -4.19
C SER A 493 15.50 12.20 -3.20
N LEU A 494 14.78 13.30 -2.95
CA LEU A 494 15.18 14.31 -1.94
C LEU A 494 15.23 13.70 -0.53
N ARG A 495 14.17 12.98 -0.14
CA ARG A 495 14.08 12.33 1.17
C ARG A 495 15.21 11.33 1.39
N ASN A 496 15.52 10.50 0.38
CA ASN A 496 16.59 9.51 0.45
C ASN A 496 17.97 10.17 0.57
N ASN A 497 18.20 11.33 -0.06
CA ASN A 497 19.42 12.12 0.14
C ASN A 497 19.58 12.55 1.61
N ALA A 498 18.51 13.09 2.22
CA ALA A 498 18.53 13.50 3.62
C ALA A 498 18.73 12.32 4.57
N LYS A 499 18.05 11.18 4.34
CA LYS A 499 18.23 9.96 5.14
C LYS A 499 19.68 9.47 5.12
N LEU A 500 20.25 9.31 3.94
CA LEU A 500 21.64 8.83 3.77
C LEU A 500 22.66 9.80 4.38
N THR A 501 22.46 11.11 4.20
CA THR A 501 23.37 12.12 4.76
C THR A 501 23.24 12.19 6.27
N GLY A 502 22.02 12.16 6.81
CA GLY A 502 21.77 12.15 8.25
C GLY A 502 22.36 10.92 8.95
N GLU A 503 22.28 9.73 8.33
CA GLU A 503 22.98 8.55 8.86
C GLU A 503 24.50 8.69 8.80
N ARG A 504 25.06 9.27 7.73
CA ARG A 504 26.50 9.51 7.63
C ARG A 504 27.02 10.52 8.66
N VAL A 505 26.20 11.51 9.03
CA VAL A 505 26.52 12.45 10.12
C VAL A 505 26.54 11.74 11.46
N ARG A 506 25.56 10.85 11.71
CA ARG A 506 25.49 10.03 12.92
C ARG A 506 26.59 8.96 13.00
N HIS A 507 27.00 8.44 11.85
CA HIS A 507 27.98 7.37 11.68
C HIS A 507 29.07 7.76 10.67
N PRO A 508 30.03 8.63 11.04
CA PRO A 508 31.09 9.09 10.14
C PRO A 508 31.97 7.96 9.59
N GLU A 509 32.04 6.82 10.27
CA GLU A 509 32.70 5.59 9.83
C GLU A 509 32.20 5.08 8.48
N ILE A 510 30.95 5.37 8.10
CA ILE A 510 30.41 5.07 6.77
C ILE A 510 31.32 5.65 5.67
N GLY A 511 31.90 6.83 5.88
CA GLY A 511 32.81 7.45 4.91
C GLY A 511 34.13 6.70 4.71
N ARG A 512 34.50 5.84 5.66
CA ARG A 512 35.75 5.05 5.65
C ARG A 512 35.58 3.68 5.00
N GLU A 513 34.34 3.24 4.76
CA GLU A 513 34.07 1.97 4.11
C GLU A 513 34.77 1.91 2.74
N ARG A 514 35.47 0.80 2.51
CA ARG A 514 36.22 0.55 1.28
C ARG A 514 35.37 -0.25 0.33
N ILE A 515 35.21 0.27 -0.88
CA ILE A 515 34.58 -0.47 -1.97
C ILE A 515 35.72 -1.08 -2.79
N VAL A 516 35.94 -2.38 -2.64
CA VAL A 516 37.07 -3.07 -3.25
C VAL A 516 36.60 -3.80 -4.49
N ARG A 517 37.19 -3.44 -5.64
CA ARG A 517 36.97 -4.07 -6.95
C ARG A 517 35.49 -4.37 -7.24
N PRO A 518 34.60 -3.37 -7.20
CA PRO A 518 33.19 -3.59 -7.51
C PRO A 518 33.04 -4.09 -8.96
N VAL A 519 32.08 -4.97 -9.18
CA VAL A 519 31.78 -5.58 -10.48
C VAL A 519 30.55 -4.89 -11.06
N PHE A 520 30.71 -4.30 -12.23
CA PHE A 520 29.63 -3.67 -12.98
C PHE A 520 29.26 -4.53 -14.19
N ILE A 521 28.06 -5.10 -14.18
CA ILE A 521 27.46 -5.70 -15.36
C ILE A 521 26.89 -4.57 -16.21
N VAL A 522 27.42 -4.40 -17.41
CA VAL A 522 27.03 -3.35 -18.35
C VAL A 522 26.59 -3.96 -19.68
N GLY A 523 25.69 -3.29 -20.38
CA GLY A 523 25.10 -3.83 -21.60
C GLY A 523 23.74 -3.21 -21.84
N VAL A 524 23.31 -3.15 -23.10
CA VAL A 524 21.96 -2.68 -23.42
C VAL A 524 20.93 -3.67 -22.87
N ASN A 525 19.74 -3.19 -22.52
CA ASN A 525 18.63 -4.07 -22.16
C ASN A 525 18.42 -5.16 -23.21
N ARG A 526 17.98 -6.34 -22.77
CA ARG A 526 17.79 -7.56 -23.59
C ARG A 526 19.05 -8.23 -24.14
N THR A 527 20.23 -7.87 -23.62
CA THR A 527 21.49 -8.61 -23.87
C THR A 527 21.80 -9.67 -22.80
N GLY A 528 20.89 -9.89 -21.84
CA GLY A 528 21.05 -10.91 -20.79
C GLY A 528 21.56 -10.38 -19.45
N THR A 529 21.77 -9.07 -19.31
CA THR A 529 22.25 -8.41 -18.08
C THR A 529 21.48 -8.83 -16.82
N THR A 530 20.14 -8.76 -16.83
CA THR A 530 19.31 -9.14 -15.66
C THR A 530 19.45 -10.61 -15.29
N PHE A 531 19.51 -11.50 -16.29
CA PHE A 531 19.67 -12.93 -16.04
C PHE A 531 21.04 -13.21 -15.43
N LEU A 532 22.10 -12.66 -16.02
CA LEU A 532 23.46 -12.82 -15.50
C LEU A 532 23.62 -12.20 -14.10
N HIS A 533 23.05 -11.02 -13.86
CA HIS A 533 23.09 -10.34 -12.56
C HIS A 533 22.45 -11.19 -11.47
N ARG A 534 21.22 -11.66 -11.69
CA ARG A 534 20.50 -12.46 -10.70
C ARG A 534 21.13 -13.84 -10.51
N LEU A 535 21.73 -14.43 -11.56
CA LEU A 535 22.48 -15.68 -11.48
C LEU A 535 23.73 -15.51 -10.61
N LEU A 536 24.60 -14.56 -10.95
CA LEU A 536 25.82 -14.30 -10.18
C LEU A 536 25.52 -13.87 -8.74
N ALA A 537 24.41 -13.18 -8.49
CA ALA A 537 23.98 -12.79 -7.15
C ALA A 537 23.68 -13.96 -6.20
N ARG A 538 23.62 -15.21 -6.69
CA ARG A 538 23.48 -16.39 -5.83
C ARG A 538 24.80 -16.75 -5.11
N ASP A 539 25.94 -16.27 -5.59
CA ASP A 539 27.23 -16.46 -4.92
C ASP A 539 27.35 -15.52 -3.70
N PRO A 540 27.56 -16.03 -2.47
CA PRO A 540 27.73 -15.21 -1.27
C PRO A 540 28.95 -14.27 -1.31
N ARG A 541 29.88 -14.44 -2.25
CA ARG A 541 30.96 -13.49 -2.53
C ARG A 541 30.46 -12.11 -2.96
N PHE A 542 29.23 -12.02 -3.45
CA PHE A 542 28.66 -10.76 -3.87
C PHE A 542 27.68 -10.18 -2.85
N TRP A 543 27.78 -8.88 -2.66
CA TRP A 543 26.66 -8.07 -2.22
C TRP A 543 25.92 -7.52 -3.43
N THR A 544 24.60 -7.50 -3.31
CA THR A 544 23.70 -6.91 -4.29
C THR A 544 22.69 -6.01 -3.59
N LEU A 545 22.09 -5.11 -4.37
CA LEU A 545 21.00 -4.26 -3.93
C LEU A 545 19.68 -4.82 -4.43
N ARG A 546 18.79 -5.18 -3.50
CA ARG A 546 17.42 -5.58 -3.79
C ARG A 546 16.57 -4.35 -4.07
N THR A 547 15.49 -4.52 -4.82
CA THR A 547 14.62 -3.41 -5.23
C THR A 547 14.09 -2.60 -4.04
N TYR A 548 13.71 -3.23 -2.92
CA TYR A 548 13.24 -2.49 -1.74
C TYR A 548 14.33 -1.67 -1.06
N GLU A 549 15.60 -2.06 -1.17
CA GLU A 549 16.74 -1.31 -0.62
C GLU A 549 17.01 -0.06 -1.46
N LEU A 550 16.83 -0.15 -2.77
CA LEU A 550 16.98 0.99 -3.67
C LEU A 550 15.86 2.02 -3.47
N ALA A 551 14.65 1.57 -3.15
CA ALA A 551 13.52 2.44 -2.85
C ALA A 551 13.64 3.11 -1.48
N GLU A 552 14.06 2.35 -0.46
CA GLU A 552 14.27 2.81 0.92
C GLU A 552 15.66 2.37 1.41
N PRO A 553 16.69 3.23 1.21
CA PRO A 553 18.09 2.86 1.44
C PRO A 553 18.49 2.79 2.91
N MET A 554 17.77 3.48 3.79
CA MET A 554 17.98 3.40 5.24
C MET A 554 17.19 2.23 5.83
N VAL A 555 17.78 1.49 6.76
CA VAL A 555 17.03 0.51 7.58
C VAL A 555 16.18 1.27 8.61
N PRO A 556 14.85 1.21 8.55
CA PRO A 556 13.99 1.97 9.46
C PRO A 556 14.29 1.61 10.92
N GLY A 557 14.48 2.63 11.77
CA GLY A 557 14.77 2.45 13.20
C GLY A 557 16.12 1.80 13.53
N GLY A 558 16.98 1.52 12.55
CA GLY A 558 18.23 0.80 12.77
C GLY A 558 18.04 -0.67 13.19
N ASP A 559 16.89 -1.28 12.87
CA ASP A 559 16.59 -2.68 13.19
C ASP A 559 17.30 -3.65 12.23
N TYR A 560 18.63 -3.69 12.32
CA TYR A 560 19.47 -4.56 11.51
C TYR A 560 19.22 -6.06 11.79
N ALA A 561 18.61 -6.40 12.93
CA ALA A 561 18.26 -7.77 13.27
C ALA A 561 17.12 -8.32 12.39
N ARG A 562 16.16 -7.48 12.01
CA ARG A 562 15.06 -7.86 11.08
C ARG A 562 15.34 -7.51 9.63
N ALA A 563 16.31 -6.65 9.35
CA ALA A 563 16.64 -6.26 7.99
C ALA A 563 17.05 -7.49 7.13
N TRP A 564 16.66 -7.50 5.85
CA TRP A 564 16.84 -8.60 4.89
C TRP A 564 16.16 -9.93 5.22
N THR A 565 15.36 -9.99 6.30
CA THR A 565 14.49 -11.13 6.62
C THR A 565 13.10 -10.94 6.01
N ASP A 566 12.22 -11.93 6.19
CA ASP A 566 10.84 -11.78 5.76
C ASP A 566 10.07 -10.64 6.45
N ALA A 567 10.53 -10.24 7.64
CA ALA A 567 9.96 -9.19 8.45
C ALA A 567 10.48 -7.77 8.11
N ASP A 568 11.35 -7.61 7.10
CA ASP A 568 11.85 -6.29 6.69
C ASP A 568 10.70 -5.44 6.12
N ILE A 569 10.34 -4.37 6.85
CA ILE A 569 9.17 -3.53 6.55
C ILE A 569 9.25 -2.84 5.19
N ARG A 570 10.48 -2.63 4.67
CA ARG A 570 10.71 -2.01 3.35
C ARG A 570 10.11 -2.84 2.22
N ARG A 571 10.02 -4.15 2.39
CA ARG A 571 9.35 -5.06 1.43
C ARG A 571 7.87 -4.70 1.29
N ALA A 572 7.16 -4.54 2.42
CA ALA A 572 5.75 -4.19 2.42
C ALA A 572 5.51 -2.77 1.88
N GLN A 573 6.38 -1.81 2.25
CA GLN A 573 6.32 -0.44 1.73
C GLN A 573 6.48 -0.40 0.20
N LEU A 574 7.47 -1.13 -0.35
CA LEU A 574 7.67 -1.16 -1.80
C LEU A 574 6.53 -1.87 -2.52
N ARG A 575 5.98 -2.96 -1.95
CA ARG A 575 4.78 -3.62 -2.51
C ARG A 575 3.61 -2.65 -2.62
N ASP A 576 3.35 -1.84 -1.60
CA ASP A 576 2.32 -0.80 -1.66
C ASP A 576 2.59 0.22 -2.77
N VAL A 577 3.83 0.71 -2.90
CA VAL A 577 4.21 1.63 -3.99
C VAL A 577 3.96 0.99 -5.36
N PHE A 578 4.34 -0.28 -5.55
CA PHE A 578 4.15 -0.99 -6.83
C PHE A 578 2.68 -1.18 -7.18
N VAL A 579 1.84 -1.58 -6.23
CA VAL A 579 0.40 -1.71 -6.44
C VAL A 579 -0.22 -0.33 -6.71
N ALA A 580 0.10 0.69 -5.90
CA ALA A 580 -0.35 2.07 -6.10
C ALA A 580 0.10 2.65 -7.45
N ALA A 581 1.25 2.25 -7.96
CA ALA A 581 1.78 2.65 -9.26
C ALA A 581 1.20 1.86 -10.45
N GLY A 582 0.32 0.87 -10.21
CA GLY A 582 -0.22 -0.03 -11.24
C GLY A 582 0.86 -0.90 -11.88
N PHE A 583 1.96 -1.14 -11.17
CA PHE A 583 3.15 -1.78 -11.71
C PHE A 583 2.86 -3.23 -12.13
N PHE A 584 2.17 -3.99 -11.27
CA PHE A 584 1.82 -5.38 -11.54
C PHE A 584 0.77 -5.56 -12.65
N GLU A 585 -0.13 -4.59 -12.83
CA GLU A 585 -1.16 -4.61 -13.88
C GLU A 585 -0.62 -4.23 -15.26
N SER A 586 0.36 -3.31 -15.31
CA SER A 586 0.89 -2.74 -16.56
C SER A 586 2.04 -3.53 -17.20
N PHE A 587 2.66 -4.47 -16.47
CA PHE A 587 3.92 -5.12 -16.87
C PHE A 587 3.84 -6.63 -17.13
N VAL A 588 2.64 -7.19 -17.28
CA VAL A 588 2.47 -8.62 -17.61
C VAL A 588 3.26 -8.97 -18.88
N GLY A 589 4.46 -9.54 -18.72
CA GLY A 589 5.34 -9.99 -19.79
C GLY A 589 6.43 -9.03 -20.31
N ALA A 590 6.61 -7.82 -19.76
CA ALA A 590 7.56 -6.83 -20.29
C ALA A 590 8.79 -6.52 -19.40
N HIS A 591 8.66 -6.43 -18.07
CA HIS A 591 9.79 -6.19 -17.15
C HIS A 591 9.47 -6.78 -15.76
N HIS A 592 10.15 -7.88 -15.39
CA HIS A 592 9.91 -8.57 -14.10
C HIS A 592 10.70 -7.90 -12.97
N LEU A 593 10.18 -6.79 -12.46
CA LEU A 593 10.62 -6.24 -11.17
C LEU A 593 10.05 -7.10 -10.05
N ASP A 594 10.94 -7.69 -9.26
CA ASP A 594 10.60 -8.40 -8.02
C ASP A 594 11.13 -7.57 -6.85
N VAL A 595 10.35 -7.48 -5.79
CA VAL A 595 10.69 -6.71 -4.58
C VAL A 595 11.99 -7.23 -3.96
N ASP A 596 12.20 -8.54 -4.00
CA ASP A 596 13.28 -9.22 -3.29
C ASP A 596 14.49 -9.56 -4.17
N GLU A 597 14.38 -9.43 -5.50
CA GLU A 597 15.49 -9.71 -6.40
C GLU A 597 16.47 -8.54 -6.52
N PRO A 598 17.77 -8.81 -6.80
CA PRO A 598 18.72 -7.80 -7.22
C PRO A 598 18.22 -7.02 -8.43
N GLU A 599 18.45 -5.71 -8.40
CA GLU A 599 18.00 -4.81 -9.45
C GLU A 599 19.04 -3.77 -9.85
N GLU A 600 18.71 -3.03 -10.92
CA GLU A 600 19.47 -1.90 -11.42
C GLU A 600 19.75 -0.85 -10.33
N ASP A 601 21.01 -0.44 -10.19
CA ASP A 601 21.44 0.65 -9.29
C ASP A 601 21.09 2.06 -9.82
N LEU A 602 20.30 2.12 -10.90
CA LEU A 602 19.73 3.35 -11.47
C LEU A 602 19.05 4.27 -10.45
N PRO A 603 18.24 3.79 -9.49
CA PRO A 603 17.59 4.67 -8.53
C PRO A 603 18.58 5.54 -7.73
N LEU A 604 19.77 5.01 -7.43
CA LEU A 604 20.81 5.78 -6.73
C LEU A 604 21.34 6.93 -7.58
N LEU A 605 21.53 6.72 -8.88
CA LEU A 605 21.92 7.79 -9.80
C LEU A 605 20.79 8.82 -9.95
N ARG A 606 19.52 8.42 -9.88
CA ARG A 606 18.36 9.32 -9.96
C ARG A 606 18.24 10.25 -8.76
N HIS A 607 18.70 9.84 -7.57
CA HIS A 607 18.76 10.70 -6.39
C HIS A 607 19.57 12.00 -6.62
N THR A 608 20.43 12.03 -7.64
CA THR A 608 21.31 13.15 -7.98
C THR A 608 20.68 14.16 -8.94
N PHE A 609 19.52 13.82 -9.52
CA PHE A 609 18.87 14.55 -10.61
C PHE A 609 19.77 14.79 -11.84
N ARG A 610 20.88 14.03 -11.97
CA ARG A 610 21.83 14.03 -13.08
C ARG A 610 21.99 12.62 -13.67
N SER A 611 20.89 12.05 -14.15
CA SER A 611 20.86 10.68 -14.64
C SER A 611 20.17 10.58 -16.00
N TRP A 612 20.81 9.86 -16.91
CA TRP A 612 20.23 9.47 -18.20
C TRP A 612 18.96 8.62 -18.06
N SER A 613 18.75 7.96 -16.92
CA SER A 613 17.48 7.26 -16.69
C SER A 613 16.27 8.19 -16.66
N ASN A 614 16.45 9.48 -16.36
CA ASN A 614 15.35 10.46 -16.41
C ASN A 614 14.85 10.67 -17.84
N THR A 615 15.72 10.54 -18.87
CA THR A 615 15.29 10.60 -20.27
C THR A 615 14.57 9.34 -20.73
N ASN A 616 14.70 8.23 -19.99
CA ASN A 616 13.99 6.98 -20.31
C ASN A 616 12.55 6.99 -19.80
N ILE A 617 12.32 7.60 -18.64
CA ILE A 617 11.00 7.62 -17.99
C ILE A 617 10.20 8.89 -18.29
N TYR A 618 10.86 9.98 -18.66
CA TYR A 618 10.24 11.26 -19.01
C TYR A 618 10.62 11.66 -20.43
N LEU A 619 9.70 12.31 -21.15
CA LEU A 619 10.02 13.01 -22.39
C LEU A 619 10.62 14.38 -22.04
N VAL A 620 11.94 14.46 -21.92
CA VAL A 620 12.65 15.67 -21.49
C VAL A 620 13.88 15.96 -22.36
N PRO A 621 13.70 16.26 -23.66
CA PRO A 621 14.83 16.42 -24.58
C PRO A 621 15.71 17.63 -24.22
N GLY A 622 15.16 18.71 -23.67
CA GLY A 622 15.94 19.83 -23.11
C GLY A 622 16.91 19.39 -22.00
N TYR A 623 16.43 18.57 -21.05
CA TYR A 623 17.26 18.00 -19.99
C TYR A 623 18.36 17.08 -20.56
N GLY A 624 18.03 16.25 -21.55
CA GLY A 624 19.01 15.36 -22.19
C GLY A 624 20.15 16.12 -22.87
N ARG A 625 19.86 17.23 -23.57
CA ARG A 625 20.89 18.11 -24.16
C ARG A 625 21.78 18.74 -23.10
N TRP A 626 21.17 19.26 -22.03
CA TRP A 626 21.92 19.82 -20.90
C TRP A 626 22.83 18.78 -20.25
N LEU A 627 22.33 17.56 -19.96
CA LEU A 627 23.10 16.51 -19.32
C LEU A 627 24.28 16.06 -20.21
N SER A 628 24.08 16.00 -21.53
CA SER A 628 25.16 15.72 -22.48
C SER A 628 26.31 16.73 -22.41
N ALA A 629 26.01 18.01 -22.14
CA ALA A 629 27.01 19.07 -22.06
C ALA A 629 27.63 19.18 -20.66
N ALA A 630 26.83 19.01 -19.61
CA ALA A 630 27.25 19.17 -18.22
C ALA A 630 27.95 17.92 -17.64
N GLY A 631 27.69 16.74 -18.21
CA GLY A 631 28.18 15.46 -17.71
C GLY A 631 27.55 15.01 -16.38
N SER A 632 27.82 13.76 -15.99
CA SER A 632 27.29 13.16 -14.75
C SER A 632 28.33 12.89 -13.66
N HIS A 633 29.56 13.41 -13.78
CA HIS A 633 30.68 13.11 -12.86
C HIS A 633 30.32 13.15 -11.35
N PRO A 634 29.62 14.18 -10.83
CA PRO A 634 29.26 14.20 -9.41
C PRO A 634 28.31 13.07 -8.99
N ALA A 635 27.52 12.52 -9.93
CA ALA A 635 26.56 11.47 -9.66
C ALA A 635 27.22 10.15 -9.26
N TYR A 636 28.37 9.79 -9.84
CA TYR A 636 29.12 8.59 -9.44
C TYR A 636 29.85 8.76 -8.11
N GLY A 637 30.26 9.99 -7.78
CA GLY A 637 30.73 10.32 -6.44
C GLY A 637 29.64 10.12 -5.37
N TYR A 638 28.40 10.52 -5.67
CA TYR A 638 27.24 10.21 -4.83
C TYR A 638 26.97 8.71 -4.77
N HIS A 639 26.96 8.03 -5.92
CA HIS A 639 26.75 6.59 -6.02
C HIS A 639 27.70 5.84 -5.09
N ARG A 640 28.99 6.15 -5.12
CA ARG A 640 30.00 5.59 -4.21
C ARG A 640 29.68 5.83 -2.74
N ARG A 641 29.20 7.02 -2.36
CA ARG A 641 28.78 7.29 -0.98
C ARG A 641 27.57 6.46 -0.56
N ALA A 642 26.64 6.20 -1.45
CA ALA A 642 25.51 5.30 -1.20
C ALA A 642 25.98 3.84 -1.07
N ILE A 643 26.88 3.36 -1.93
CA ILE A 643 27.45 2.01 -1.82
C ILE A 643 28.25 1.83 -0.52
N GLN A 644 29.00 2.85 -0.09
CA GLN A 644 29.63 2.86 1.24
C GLN A 644 28.61 2.73 2.37
N HIS A 645 27.47 3.41 2.26
CA HIS A 645 26.39 3.31 3.23
C HIS A 645 25.83 1.88 3.32
N PHE A 646 25.51 1.27 2.17
CA PHE A 646 25.05 -0.11 2.15
C PHE A 646 26.12 -1.09 2.66
N THR A 647 27.39 -0.85 2.39
CA THR A 647 28.51 -1.66 2.91
C THR A 647 28.52 -1.67 4.43
N TRP A 648 28.45 -0.47 5.03
CA TRP A 648 28.36 -0.34 6.48
C TRP A 648 27.12 -1.06 7.05
N GLN A 649 25.95 -0.92 6.41
CA GLN A 649 24.74 -1.63 6.84
C GLN A 649 24.88 -3.16 6.75
N ARG A 650 25.58 -3.68 5.71
CA ARG A 650 25.91 -5.11 5.61
C ARG A 650 26.81 -5.54 6.76
N HIS A 651 27.80 -4.74 7.14
CA HIS A 651 28.66 -5.00 8.30
C HIS A 651 27.90 -4.95 9.63
N MET A 652 26.91 -4.06 9.77
CA MET A 652 26.04 -4.04 10.96
C MET A 652 25.21 -5.32 11.08
N GLN A 653 24.73 -5.85 9.96
CA GLN A 653 23.97 -7.12 9.95
C GLN A 653 24.88 -8.34 10.13
N GLN A 654 26.03 -8.34 9.46
CA GLN A 654 26.93 -9.50 9.35
C GLN A 654 28.39 -9.05 9.60
N PRO A 655 28.77 -8.82 10.87
CA PRO A 655 30.10 -8.35 11.21
C PRO A 655 31.20 -9.29 10.69
N GLY A 656 32.21 -8.72 10.03
CA GLY A 656 33.37 -9.45 9.51
C GLY A 656 33.16 -10.16 8.17
N ARG A 657 31.96 -10.10 7.58
CA ARG A 657 31.75 -10.58 6.21
C ARG A 657 32.27 -9.54 5.22
N GLU A 658 33.21 -9.95 4.38
CA GLU A 658 33.70 -9.17 3.23
C GLU A 658 33.10 -9.72 1.94
N ALA A 659 32.69 -8.84 1.02
CA ALA A 659 32.14 -9.22 -0.28
C ALA A 659 32.35 -8.11 -1.33
N GLN A 660 32.35 -8.48 -2.60
CA GLN A 660 32.39 -7.53 -3.71
C GLN A 660 30.98 -7.04 -4.04
N TRP A 661 30.83 -5.76 -4.37
CA TRP A 661 29.55 -5.28 -4.90
C TRP A 661 29.35 -5.75 -6.34
N LEU A 662 28.19 -6.34 -6.61
CA LEU A 662 27.74 -6.71 -7.94
C LEU A 662 26.59 -5.80 -8.36
N LEU A 663 26.92 -4.85 -9.23
CA LEU A 663 26.08 -3.75 -9.67
C LEU A 663 25.79 -3.89 -11.17
N LYS A 664 24.68 -3.31 -11.63
CA LYS A 664 24.22 -3.49 -13.00
C LYS A 664 23.37 -2.30 -13.41
N ALA A 665 23.75 -1.62 -14.48
CA ALA A 665 22.85 -0.72 -15.20
C ALA A 665 23.32 -0.48 -16.63
N PRO A 666 22.40 -0.42 -17.62
CA PRO A 666 22.74 -0.06 -18.99
C PRO A 666 23.37 1.33 -19.10
N VAL A 667 22.88 2.30 -18.32
CA VAL A 667 23.32 3.71 -18.41
C VAL A 667 24.76 3.92 -17.98
N HIS A 668 25.41 2.95 -17.33
CA HIS A 668 26.86 3.02 -17.06
C HIS A 668 27.67 3.17 -18.35
N LEU A 669 27.20 2.58 -19.46
CA LEU A 669 27.84 2.72 -20.77
C LEU A 669 27.90 4.17 -21.26
N MET A 670 26.98 5.04 -20.81
CA MET A 670 27.03 6.46 -21.14
C MET A 670 28.15 7.18 -20.40
N GLU A 671 28.56 6.73 -19.22
CA GLU A 671 29.30 7.57 -18.26
C GLU A 671 30.51 6.83 -17.67
N LEU A 672 31.18 6.01 -18.48
CA LEU A 672 32.31 5.17 -18.05
C LEU A 672 33.48 5.98 -17.45
N GLU A 673 33.77 7.16 -17.99
CA GLU A 673 34.76 8.11 -17.44
C GLU A 673 34.45 8.47 -15.98
N ALA A 674 33.21 8.90 -15.73
CA ALA A 674 32.75 9.26 -14.39
C ALA A 674 32.73 8.06 -13.44
N LEU A 675 32.33 6.88 -13.95
CA LEU A 675 32.28 5.64 -13.18
C LEU A 675 33.68 5.22 -12.74
N ILE A 676 34.65 5.17 -13.65
CA ILE A 676 36.03 4.79 -13.32
C ILE A 676 36.71 5.84 -12.44
N GLY A 677 36.40 7.12 -12.61
CA GLY A 677 36.83 8.17 -11.69
C GLY A 677 36.38 7.92 -10.25
N ALA A 678 35.16 7.40 -10.05
CA ALA A 678 34.66 7.06 -8.72
C ALA A 678 35.13 5.68 -8.22
N TYR A 679 35.32 4.72 -9.12
CA TYR A 679 35.74 3.35 -8.83
C TYR A 679 36.98 2.97 -9.66
N PRO A 680 38.18 3.42 -9.25
CA PRO A 680 39.39 3.23 -10.03
C PRO A 680 39.83 1.78 -10.21
N ASP A 681 39.27 0.84 -9.45
CA ASP A 681 39.54 -0.59 -9.48
C ASP A 681 38.32 -1.43 -9.92
N ALA A 682 37.29 -0.79 -10.50
CA ALA A 682 36.10 -1.46 -11.01
C ALA A 682 36.43 -2.52 -12.07
N CYS A 683 35.72 -3.64 -12.01
CA CYS A 683 35.73 -4.72 -12.99
C CYS A 683 34.41 -4.70 -13.78
N PHE A 684 34.44 -5.04 -15.07
CA PHE A 684 33.28 -4.94 -15.95
C PHE A 684 32.95 -6.29 -16.58
N ILE A 685 31.66 -6.62 -16.61
CA ILE A 685 31.15 -7.71 -17.44
C ILE A 685 30.22 -7.07 -18.46
N GLN A 686 30.66 -6.99 -19.73
CA GLN A 686 29.87 -6.38 -20.79
C GLN A 686 29.10 -7.44 -21.56
N THR A 687 27.77 -7.35 -21.57
CA THR A 687 26.94 -8.26 -22.35
C THR A 687 26.66 -7.72 -23.76
N HIS A 688 26.75 -8.61 -24.75
CA HIS A 688 26.63 -8.29 -26.17
C HIS A 688 25.51 -9.07 -26.84
N ARG A 689 24.80 -8.41 -27.76
CA ARG A 689 23.81 -9.01 -28.65
C ARG A 689 23.75 -8.22 -29.97
N GLU A 690 23.32 -8.87 -31.05
CA GLU A 690 23.08 -8.21 -32.34
C GLU A 690 22.04 -7.07 -32.18
N PRO A 691 22.32 -5.83 -32.64
CA PRO A 691 21.43 -4.68 -32.43
C PRO A 691 19.99 -4.84 -32.93
N ARG A 692 19.80 -5.53 -34.04
CA ARG A 692 18.48 -5.82 -34.60
C ARG A 692 17.59 -6.64 -33.66
N GLU A 693 18.19 -7.43 -32.78
CA GLU A 693 17.47 -8.32 -31.87
C GLU A 693 16.92 -7.62 -30.62
N PHE A 694 17.56 -6.53 -30.17
CA PHE A 694 17.16 -5.82 -28.95
C PHE A 694 16.48 -4.47 -29.22
N THR A 695 16.70 -3.85 -30.39
CA THR A 695 16.24 -2.48 -30.67
C THR A 695 14.74 -2.33 -30.50
N GLY A 696 13.93 -3.17 -31.14
CA GLY A 696 12.46 -3.09 -31.02
C GLY A 696 11.96 -3.27 -29.58
N SER A 697 12.61 -4.13 -28.80
CA SER A 697 12.26 -4.32 -27.38
C SER A 697 12.58 -3.12 -26.53
N TRP A 698 13.72 -2.46 -26.78
CA TRP A 698 14.09 -1.23 -26.08
C TRP A 698 13.06 -0.13 -26.35
N VAL A 699 12.72 0.12 -27.61
CA VAL A 699 11.75 1.17 -27.97
C VAL A 699 10.39 0.90 -27.30
N SER A 700 9.95 -0.37 -27.30
CA SER A 700 8.73 -0.78 -26.61
C SER A 700 8.79 -0.58 -25.09
N LEU A 701 9.94 -0.84 -24.46
CA LEU A 701 10.14 -0.56 -23.04
C LEU A 701 10.02 0.94 -22.74
N ILE A 702 10.66 1.80 -23.54
CA ILE A 702 10.60 3.26 -23.34
C ILE A 702 9.18 3.79 -23.55
N GLU A 703 8.45 3.28 -24.55
CA GLU A 703 7.03 3.61 -24.77
C GLU A 703 6.20 3.35 -23.49
N GLN A 704 6.37 2.18 -22.88
CA GLN A 704 5.67 1.78 -21.66
C GLN A 704 6.09 2.61 -20.43
N LEU A 705 7.40 2.90 -20.29
CA LEU A 705 7.89 3.72 -19.19
C LEU A 705 7.35 5.15 -19.26
N ARG A 706 7.40 5.79 -20.44
CA ARG A 706 6.92 7.18 -20.63
C ARG A 706 5.41 7.33 -20.54
N ALA A 707 4.63 6.31 -20.93
CA ALA A 707 3.17 6.33 -20.81
C ALA A 707 2.67 6.50 -19.36
N ARG A 708 3.54 6.30 -18.36
CA ARG A 708 3.22 6.51 -16.93
C ARG A 708 3.15 7.98 -16.53
N SER A 709 3.79 8.87 -17.29
CA SER A 709 3.87 10.30 -16.99
C SER A 709 3.35 11.19 -18.13
N THR A 710 3.60 10.79 -19.36
CA THR A 710 3.53 11.65 -20.55
C THR A 710 2.54 11.06 -21.57
N GLU A 711 1.94 11.94 -22.38
CA GLU A 711 1.10 11.54 -23.50
C GLU A 711 1.85 10.63 -24.49
N PRO A 712 1.17 9.68 -25.15
CA PRO A 712 1.82 8.78 -26.11
C PRO A 712 2.52 9.54 -27.24
N THR A 713 3.81 9.24 -27.45
CA THR A 713 4.59 9.75 -28.59
C THR A 713 4.31 8.90 -29.84
N PRO A 714 4.19 9.49 -31.05
CA PRO A 714 4.11 8.71 -32.29
C PRO A 714 5.26 7.71 -32.39
N ARG A 715 4.95 6.43 -32.65
CA ARG A 715 5.93 5.33 -32.60
C ARG A 715 7.12 5.51 -33.53
N SER A 716 6.94 6.12 -34.70
CA SER A 716 8.03 6.43 -35.63
C SER A 716 8.99 7.48 -35.08
N VAL A 717 8.48 8.50 -34.39
CA VAL A 717 9.29 9.53 -33.72
C VAL A 717 10.06 8.90 -32.56
N LEU A 718 9.38 8.10 -31.74
CA LEU A 718 10.02 7.38 -30.63
C LEU A 718 11.10 6.41 -31.13
N GLY A 719 10.83 5.68 -32.22
CA GLY A 719 11.79 4.77 -32.84
C GLY A 719 13.06 5.48 -33.28
N ALA A 720 12.93 6.60 -34.01
CA ALA A 720 14.07 7.39 -34.45
C ALA A 720 14.87 7.99 -33.29
N GLU A 721 14.18 8.56 -32.29
CA GLU A 721 14.79 9.11 -31.09
C GLU A 721 15.62 8.06 -30.33
N GLN A 722 15.01 6.90 -30.08
CA GLN A 722 15.62 5.83 -29.30
C GLN A 722 16.73 5.10 -30.06
N LEU A 723 16.64 4.99 -31.39
CA LEU A 723 17.74 4.48 -32.21
C LEU A 723 18.98 5.36 -32.06
N ALA A 724 18.82 6.69 -32.18
CA ALA A 724 19.92 7.64 -32.01
C ALA A 724 20.49 7.64 -30.58
N HIS A 725 19.63 7.55 -29.57
CA HIS A 725 20.03 7.48 -28.17
C HIS A 725 20.88 6.23 -27.88
N MET A 726 20.40 5.05 -28.29
CA MET A 726 21.11 3.79 -28.05
C MET A 726 22.42 3.68 -28.84
N SER A 727 22.43 4.12 -30.09
CA SER A 727 23.65 4.07 -30.91
C SER A 727 24.73 4.96 -30.31
N SER A 728 24.37 6.18 -29.87
CA SER A 728 25.26 7.09 -29.16
C SER A 728 25.83 6.46 -27.88
N MET A 729 24.99 5.76 -27.09
CA MET A 729 25.45 5.08 -25.88
C MET A 729 26.52 4.01 -26.15
N LEU A 730 26.28 3.14 -27.13
CA LEU A 730 27.27 2.11 -27.47
C LEU A 730 28.50 2.69 -28.16
N GLU A 731 28.33 3.75 -28.95
CA GLU A 731 29.46 4.47 -29.55
C GLU A 731 30.39 5.07 -28.49
N ARG A 732 29.83 5.73 -27.46
CA ARG A 732 30.61 6.26 -26.32
C ARG A 732 31.35 5.15 -25.59
N ALA A 733 30.69 4.01 -25.35
CA ALA A 733 31.34 2.87 -24.69
C ALA A 733 32.48 2.26 -25.51
N VAL A 734 32.27 2.08 -26.82
CA VAL A 734 33.32 1.59 -27.73
C VAL A 734 34.47 2.58 -27.78
N HIS A 735 34.18 3.87 -27.95
CA HIS A 735 35.21 4.90 -27.96
C HIS A 735 36.05 4.88 -26.68
N PHE A 736 35.40 4.80 -25.51
CA PHE A 736 36.09 4.73 -24.22
C PHE A 736 37.06 3.54 -24.14
N ARG A 737 36.63 2.33 -24.53
CA ARG A 737 37.49 1.13 -24.50
C ARG A 737 38.63 1.21 -25.51
N GLU A 738 38.40 1.80 -26.68
CA GLU A 738 39.45 2.00 -27.70
C GLU A 738 40.50 3.02 -27.26
N THR A 739 40.12 4.05 -26.50
CA THR A 739 41.04 5.09 -26.01
C THR A 739 41.74 4.72 -24.69
N HIS A 740 41.27 3.68 -23.98
CA HIS A 740 41.84 3.21 -22.71
C HIS A 740 42.23 1.72 -22.76
N PRO A 741 43.11 1.29 -23.68
CA PRO A 741 43.51 -0.11 -23.82
C PRO A 741 44.21 -0.66 -22.56
N GLU A 742 44.80 0.19 -21.72
CA GLU A 742 45.40 -0.20 -20.45
C GLU A 742 44.38 -0.74 -19.44
N LEU A 743 43.10 -0.37 -19.58
CA LEU A 743 42.01 -0.83 -18.71
C LEU A 743 41.34 -2.11 -19.22
N GLU A 744 41.72 -2.59 -20.41
CA GLU A 744 41.03 -3.68 -21.10
C GLU A 744 41.02 -4.99 -20.30
N HIS A 745 42.08 -5.26 -19.52
CA HIS A 745 42.16 -6.43 -18.63
C HIS A 745 41.07 -6.49 -17.55
N ARG A 746 40.29 -5.42 -17.37
CA ARG A 746 39.18 -5.37 -16.41
C ARG A 746 37.83 -5.75 -17.03
N TRP A 747 37.79 -6.00 -18.33
CA TRP A 747 36.57 -6.25 -19.08
C TRP A 747 36.45 -7.72 -19.47
N MET A 748 35.30 -8.31 -19.13
CA MET A 748 34.88 -9.63 -19.59
C MET A 748 33.68 -9.49 -20.53
N ASP A 749 33.89 -9.78 -21.81
CA ASP A 749 32.85 -9.73 -22.82
C ASP A 749 32.03 -11.04 -22.82
N VAL A 750 30.71 -10.93 -22.65
CA VAL A 750 29.77 -12.04 -22.59
C VAL A 750 28.76 -11.91 -23.72
N ASN A 751 28.67 -12.92 -24.58
CA ASN A 751 27.63 -12.92 -25.60
C ASN A 751 26.31 -13.51 -25.09
N TYR A 752 25.19 -12.93 -25.53
CA TYR A 752 23.85 -13.39 -25.18
C TYR A 752 23.57 -14.85 -25.59
N VAL A 753 24.06 -15.29 -26.76
CA VAL A 753 23.82 -16.65 -27.24
C VAL A 753 24.47 -17.66 -26.29
N ASP A 754 25.76 -17.50 -26.02
CA ASP A 754 26.51 -18.37 -25.11
C ASP A 754 25.87 -18.40 -23.71
N LEU A 755 25.49 -17.22 -23.18
CA LEU A 755 24.82 -17.11 -21.88
C LEU A 755 23.47 -17.85 -21.83
N THR A 756 22.75 -17.93 -22.96
CA THR A 756 21.47 -18.64 -23.02
C THR A 756 21.59 -20.13 -23.32
N GLU A 757 22.66 -20.55 -23.99
CA GLU A 757 22.92 -21.94 -24.35
C GLU A 757 23.58 -22.70 -23.20
N ASP A 758 24.62 -22.12 -22.59
CA ASP A 758 25.33 -22.69 -21.43
C ASP A 758 25.73 -21.58 -20.43
N PRO A 759 24.81 -21.16 -19.54
CA PRO A 759 25.10 -20.11 -18.57
C PRO A 759 26.23 -20.48 -17.60
N PHE A 760 26.39 -21.76 -17.26
CA PHE A 760 27.38 -22.19 -16.28
C PHE A 760 28.79 -22.17 -16.84
N GLU A 761 28.96 -22.48 -18.13
CA GLU A 761 30.26 -22.29 -18.79
C GLU A 761 30.64 -20.81 -18.89
N VAL A 762 29.67 -19.93 -19.17
CA VAL A 762 29.90 -18.48 -19.10
C VAL A 762 30.32 -18.04 -17.68
N VAL A 763 29.66 -18.56 -16.64
CA VAL A 763 30.04 -18.31 -15.24
C VAL A 763 31.47 -18.79 -14.96
N ARG A 764 31.85 -20.02 -15.36
CA ARG A 764 33.22 -20.52 -15.19
C ARG A 764 34.26 -19.63 -15.84
N ARG A 765 34.01 -19.19 -17.09
CA ARG A 765 34.89 -18.26 -17.81
C ARG A 765 35.04 -16.90 -17.12
N ILE A 766 33.93 -16.34 -16.60
CA ILE A 766 33.96 -15.09 -15.83
C ILE A 766 34.85 -15.24 -14.60
N TYR A 767 34.70 -16.34 -13.85
CA TYR A 767 35.47 -16.58 -12.63
C TYR A 767 36.95 -16.79 -12.95
N GLN A 768 37.25 -17.56 -13.98
CA GLN A 768 38.62 -17.75 -14.47
C GLN A 768 39.25 -16.42 -14.88
N HIS A 769 38.54 -15.58 -15.64
CA HIS A 769 39.04 -14.29 -16.11
C HIS A 769 39.44 -13.37 -14.95
N PHE A 770 38.60 -13.28 -13.91
CA PHE A 770 38.89 -12.42 -12.75
C PHE A 770 39.74 -13.10 -11.65
N GLY A 771 40.11 -14.36 -11.82
CA GLY A 771 40.88 -15.13 -10.84
C GLY A 771 40.10 -15.46 -9.58
N TRP A 772 38.79 -15.68 -9.70
CA TRP A 772 37.90 -16.03 -8.59
C TRP A 772 37.74 -17.55 -8.45
N THR A 773 37.57 -18.02 -7.22
CA THR A 773 37.22 -19.41 -6.93
C THR A 773 35.71 -19.59 -7.08
N LEU A 774 35.29 -20.55 -7.90
CA LEU A 774 33.88 -20.95 -8.02
C LEU A 774 33.63 -22.16 -7.11
N GLU A 775 33.02 -21.91 -5.97
CA GLU A 775 32.65 -22.97 -5.02
C GLU A 775 31.43 -23.77 -5.50
N GLN A 776 31.39 -25.06 -5.16
CA GLN A 776 30.27 -25.92 -5.54
C GLN A 776 28.93 -25.42 -4.96
N ALA A 777 28.93 -24.90 -3.72
CA ALA A 777 27.72 -24.36 -3.11
C ALA A 777 27.13 -23.17 -3.89
N ALA A 778 27.99 -22.33 -4.49
CA ALA A 778 27.54 -21.22 -5.33
C ALA A 778 26.93 -21.74 -6.64
N LEU A 779 27.54 -22.76 -7.26
CA LEU A 779 26.98 -23.44 -8.44
C LEU A 779 25.61 -24.06 -8.13
N ASP A 780 25.49 -24.80 -7.04
CA ASP A 780 24.24 -25.45 -6.63
C ASP A 780 23.13 -24.40 -6.42
N ALA A 781 23.44 -23.27 -5.77
CA ALA A 781 22.48 -22.17 -5.59
C ALA A 781 22.06 -21.49 -6.91
N MET A 782 22.98 -21.39 -7.88
CA MET A 782 22.69 -20.88 -9.22
C MET A 782 21.80 -21.85 -10.01
N GLU A 783 22.07 -23.15 -9.95
CA GLU A 783 21.29 -24.21 -10.59
C GLU A 783 19.87 -24.27 -10.04
N GLU A 784 19.72 -24.26 -8.73
CA GLU A 784 18.40 -24.25 -8.07
C GLU A 784 17.60 -23.01 -8.47
N TRP A 785 18.21 -21.81 -8.43
CA TRP A 785 17.52 -20.61 -8.86
C TRP A 785 17.13 -20.69 -10.35
N GLN A 786 18.01 -21.16 -11.22
CA GLN A 786 17.71 -21.30 -12.65
C GLN A 786 16.54 -22.28 -12.90
N PHE A 787 16.49 -23.39 -12.15
CA PHE A 787 15.40 -24.34 -12.21
C PHE A 787 14.06 -23.67 -11.84
N GLN A 788 14.01 -22.96 -10.71
CA GLN A 788 12.82 -22.22 -10.26
C GLN A 788 12.36 -21.15 -11.27
N GLN A 789 13.30 -20.43 -11.91
CA GLN A 789 12.97 -19.46 -12.95
C GLN A 789 12.46 -20.13 -14.24
N GLY A 790 12.97 -21.33 -14.56
CA GLY A 790 12.50 -22.14 -15.68
C GLY A 790 11.01 -22.49 -15.56
N GLU A 791 10.56 -22.82 -14.35
CA GLU A 791 9.15 -23.08 -14.07
C GLU A 791 8.28 -21.83 -14.23
N LYS A 792 8.72 -20.69 -13.69
CA LYS A 792 8.03 -19.40 -13.84
C LYS A 792 7.87 -18.99 -15.31
N ARG A 793 8.95 -19.11 -16.10
CA ARG A 793 8.97 -18.71 -17.53
C ARG A 793 8.01 -19.53 -18.41
N ARG A 794 7.64 -20.76 -18.02
CA ARG A 794 6.66 -21.57 -18.78
C ARG A 794 5.27 -20.93 -18.82
N THR A 795 4.97 -20.07 -17.86
CA THR A 795 3.68 -19.36 -17.76
C THR A 795 3.69 -17.95 -18.37
N GLU A 796 4.82 -17.47 -18.88
CA GLU A 796 4.96 -16.10 -19.37
C GLU A 796 4.50 -15.93 -20.82
N LYS A 797 3.65 -14.92 -21.06
CA LYS A 797 3.34 -14.45 -22.42
C LYS A 797 4.45 -13.51 -22.88
N ARG A 798 5.12 -13.87 -23.99
CA ARG A 798 6.11 -12.99 -24.63
C ARG A 798 5.42 -11.94 -25.50
N HIS A 799 5.67 -10.67 -25.23
CA HIS A 799 5.30 -9.59 -26.14
C HIS A 799 6.10 -9.71 -27.44
N ARG A 800 5.41 -9.72 -28.58
CA ARG A 800 6.02 -9.64 -29.91
C ARG A 800 6.12 -8.17 -30.31
N TYR A 801 7.28 -7.77 -30.82
CA TYR A 801 7.56 -6.45 -31.35
C TYR A 801 8.25 -6.63 -32.70
N ASP A 802 7.97 -5.73 -33.65
CA ASP A 802 8.65 -5.66 -34.94
C ASP A 802 9.27 -4.27 -35.10
N LEU A 803 10.46 -4.18 -35.71
CA LEU A 803 11.13 -2.89 -35.95
C LEU A 803 10.25 -1.94 -36.76
N LYS A 804 9.44 -2.50 -37.68
CA LYS A 804 8.50 -1.73 -38.50
C LYS A 804 7.42 -1.01 -37.68
N ASP A 805 7.05 -1.54 -36.51
CA ASP A 805 6.03 -0.94 -35.64
C ASP A 805 6.49 0.43 -35.11
N TYR A 806 7.80 0.67 -35.09
CA TYR A 806 8.46 1.90 -34.67
C TYR A 806 9.10 2.66 -35.85
N GLY A 807 8.72 2.33 -37.09
CA GLY A 807 9.25 3.00 -38.29
C GLY A 807 10.74 2.76 -38.54
N LEU A 808 11.32 1.68 -37.99
CA LEU A 808 12.72 1.33 -38.15
C LEU A 808 12.90 0.22 -39.19
N THR A 809 13.99 0.29 -39.96
CA THR A 809 14.41 -0.78 -40.87
C THR A 809 15.67 -1.49 -40.36
N PRO A 810 15.89 -2.78 -40.69
CA PRO A 810 17.13 -3.48 -40.37
C PRO A 810 18.38 -2.74 -40.85
N GLU A 811 18.32 -2.09 -42.02
CA GLU A 811 19.43 -1.34 -42.61
C GLU A 811 19.75 -0.08 -41.79
N ALA A 812 18.72 0.65 -41.34
CA ALA A 812 18.90 1.82 -40.49
C ALA A 812 19.54 1.45 -39.15
N VAL A 813 19.09 0.33 -38.55
CA VAL A 813 19.69 -0.20 -37.31
C VAL A 813 21.15 -0.60 -37.55
N ASN A 814 21.43 -1.38 -38.60
CA ASN A 814 22.80 -1.80 -38.91
C ASN A 814 23.75 -0.61 -39.15
N SER A 815 23.26 0.44 -39.83
CA SER A 815 24.00 1.66 -40.09
C SER A 815 24.30 2.42 -38.79
N ALA A 816 23.28 2.64 -37.96
CA ALA A 816 23.42 3.36 -36.69
C ALA A 816 24.41 2.67 -35.73
N PHE A 817 24.45 1.33 -35.70
CA PHE A 817 25.34 0.55 -34.84
C PHE A 817 26.62 0.06 -35.52
N LYS A 818 26.99 0.59 -36.70
CA LYS A 818 28.10 0.05 -37.50
C LYS A 818 29.39 -0.10 -36.69
N ARG A 819 29.83 0.96 -35.99
CA ARG A 819 31.07 0.94 -35.20
C ARG A 819 31.05 -0.10 -34.08
N TYR A 820 29.92 -0.24 -33.39
CA TYR A 820 29.74 -1.27 -32.37
C TYR A 820 29.76 -2.69 -32.98
N ARG A 821 29.16 -2.89 -34.16
CA ARG A 821 29.21 -4.18 -34.87
C ARG A 821 30.62 -4.53 -35.34
N ASP A 822 31.40 -3.55 -35.78
CA ASP A 822 32.81 -3.74 -36.14
C ASP A 822 33.64 -4.09 -34.90
N PHE A 823 33.40 -3.42 -33.77
CA PHE A 823 34.05 -3.68 -32.49
C PHE A 823 33.81 -5.11 -31.96
N ILE A 824 32.57 -5.60 -31.99
CA ILE A 824 32.29 -6.98 -31.54
C ILE A 824 32.87 -8.03 -32.48
N THR A 825 32.88 -7.76 -33.79
CA THR A 825 33.38 -8.70 -34.81
C THR A 825 34.90 -8.85 -34.71
N THR A 826 35.62 -7.73 -34.58
CA THR A 826 37.09 -7.74 -34.44
C THR A 826 37.58 -8.47 -33.19
N ARG A 827 36.74 -8.57 -32.16
CA ARG A 827 37.02 -9.30 -30.92
C ARG A 827 36.54 -10.76 -30.92
N GLY A 828 36.04 -11.26 -32.04
CA GLY A 828 35.56 -12.64 -32.16
C GLY A 828 34.32 -12.94 -31.32
N ILE A 829 33.54 -11.92 -30.95
CA ILE A 829 32.33 -12.11 -30.15
C ILE A 829 31.23 -12.63 -31.08
N ARG A 830 30.73 -13.85 -30.80
CA ARG A 830 29.64 -14.48 -31.55
C ARG A 830 28.39 -13.59 -31.57
N THR A 831 27.64 -13.52 -32.66
CA THR A 831 26.43 -12.65 -32.75
C THR A 831 25.14 -13.38 -33.14
N SER A 832 25.22 -14.65 -33.54
CA SER A 832 24.06 -15.47 -33.88
C SER A 832 24.22 -16.93 -33.44
N ARG A 833 23.09 -17.64 -33.33
CA ARG A 833 23.08 -19.11 -33.28
C ARG A 833 23.62 -19.65 -34.61
N ALA A 834 24.33 -20.79 -34.54
CA ALA A 834 24.89 -21.44 -35.72
C ALA A 834 23.79 -22.09 -36.56
#